data_AF-A0A1S8KPF7-F1
#
_entry.id   AF-A0A1S8KPF7-F1
#
_cell.length_a   1.000
_cell.length_b   1.000
_cell.length_c   1.000
_cell.angle_alpha   90.00
_cell.angle_beta   90.00
_cell.angle_gamma   90.00
#
_symmetry.space_group_name_H-M   'P 1'
#
loop_
_entity.id
_entity.type
_entity.pdbx_description
1 polymer ?
#
loop_
_entity_poly.entity_id
_entity_poly.type
_entity_poly.pdbx_seq_one_letter_code
_entity_poly.pdbx_strand_id
1 'polypeptide(L)'
;MKKIIASVFVLLFWVSVPFSSHAQFVYGQEVGQSVQSVSFNLDRPYVDDQVLTGQAMADQELTIYVNNHPYQAVVDSTGHYSVVLNQRVSAGDKIHVQQGMNQFEATVQEENEGLDAKIHFQGSFSLEGLVEEPAEAESTEEAEASDEVTEEAPEEEQEAEEEEEDTEEAVEEEETLQPRAPERQHANCPNERNAACVKNGEELRRALQDSKIEKVIVLNHLNNVPNISPVRSNTGTKILEANGYSISMRNNGQITLDDPSIKDFYIQNASNLYSTNSKWGMFNAETIGINIHVKDSNYNVQNSSAAGYFGESWGSQINFYGDVTINANSNYSIVYRSVRVHPGANVNINGNGGIALKSNYSAGPTNNIGVTVDSSARLNISSRSKPGMYFIRDNRGYHLTANSGASLIVHSQSSNAISVERGNSFSFLVGPGANTQLSSSSGGSSVFLLQDIAARINMQEGSRTVFEHRGGGSTFGFGGGSSANFNLNYPELVEFRKTNAGRPIIQGEQNGNAVSINIQNNMEVSRHKANGEMIDKIGPGNYTSRTSGNRWQGKIFDVSTEVNLIQVGSPVTPVIEVNDIYTFQTTITGTATPNAEVTVTGPDDFKRTTTANSEGNFTIDVGNAMPNAGIELSFTASIYGRVSDTVSKTVQQPTVELEVSDMNFGQHEIVDEIIEATPQEDFRIRVERTPAEAPFKVTAKAEPFVAENGIDRLDNVLFFKGNDLQRASQTIMSNQSPTAEAKDFVLKVNPIQQFVMRNQTYTSKITWTITNGPGE
;
A
#
# COMPACT_ATOMS: atom_id res chain seq x y z
N MET A 1 3.88 -44.72 -45.03
CA MET A 1 4.97 -45.47 -45.71
C MET A 1 5.90 -44.48 -46.41
N LYS A 2 7.21 -44.60 -46.18
CA LYS A 2 8.39 -44.12 -46.96
C LYS A 2 8.33 -42.83 -47.83
N LYS A 3 9.29 -41.93 -47.52
CA LYS A 3 10.02 -40.96 -48.39
C LYS A 3 9.22 -39.69 -48.81
N ILE A 4 9.84 -38.54 -49.09
CA ILE A 4 11.24 -38.20 -49.43
C ILE A 4 11.78 -37.04 -48.55
N ILE A 5 13.07 -37.09 -48.19
CA ILE A 5 13.85 -35.97 -47.63
C ILE A 5 14.56 -35.25 -48.77
N ALA A 6 14.57 -33.91 -48.77
CA ALA A 6 15.42 -33.09 -49.64
C ALA A 6 16.18 -32.06 -48.79
N SER A 7 17.47 -32.31 -48.58
CA SER A 7 18.38 -31.39 -47.90
C SER A 7 18.98 -30.41 -48.91
N VAL A 8 19.02 -29.13 -48.57
CA VAL A 8 19.83 -28.12 -49.28
C VAL A 8 20.82 -27.53 -48.29
N PHE A 9 22.11 -27.59 -48.63
CA PHE A 9 23.21 -27.02 -47.87
C PHE A 9 23.17 -25.49 -47.91
N VAL A 10 23.46 -24.84 -46.77
CA VAL A 10 23.92 -23.45 -46.72
C VAL A 10 25.24 -23.43 -45.95
N LEU A 11 26.29 -22.89 -46.56
CA LEU A 11 27.61 -22.74 -45.95
C LEU A 11 27.55 -21.75 -44.77
N LEU A 12 28.04 -22.14 -43.60
CA LEU A 12 28.53 -21.18 -42.60
C LEU A 12 29.97 -20.79 -42.93
N PHE A 13 30.20 -19.51 -43.19
CA PHE A 13 31.54 -18.93 -43.12
C PHE A 13 31.80 -18.45 -41.69
N TRP A 14 32.80 -19.06 -41.04
CA TRP A 14 33.37 -18.53 -39.80
C TRP A 14 34.34 -17.40 -40.12
N VAL A 15 34.11 -16.21 -39.54
CA VAL A 15 35.13 -15.15 -39.46
C VAL A 15 35.16 -14.68 -38.00
N SER A 16 36.30 -14.85 -37.36
CA SER A 16 36.52 -14.54 -35.95
C SER A 16 37.60 -13.46 -35.81
N VAL A 17 37.21 -12.30 -35.28
CA VAL A 17 38.12 -11.25 -34.76
C VAL A 17 37.37 -10.48 -33.64
N PRO A 18 38.08 -9.85 -32.68
CA PRO A 18 37.60 -9.81 -31.30
C PRO A 18 36.89 -8.51 -30.92
N PHE A 19 36.07 -8.59 -29.87
CA PHE A 19 35.55 -7.42 -29.17
C PHE A 19 36.70 -6.72 -28.43
N SER A 20 36.96 -5.48 -28.81
CA SER A 20 37.59 -4.48 -27.94
C SER A 20 36.57 -3.39 -27.70
N SER A 21 36.08 -3.30 -26.47
CA SER A 21 35.35 -2.13 -25.99
C SER A 21 36.27 -0.91 -26.05
N HIS A 22 35.76 0.21 -26.58
CA HIS A 22 36.05 1.61 -26.22
C HIS A 22 35.37 2.51 -27.27
N ALA A 23 34.20 3.05 -26.94
CA ALA A 23 33.58 4.16 -27.65
C ALA A 23 33.04 5.13 -26.61
N GLN A 24 33.73 6.25 -26.42
CA GLN A 24 33.25 7.34 -25.57
C GLN A 24 32.02 7.97 -26.23
N PHE A 25 30.89 7.99 -25.52
CA PHE A 25 29.78 8.89 -25.83
C PHE A 25 29.74 9.98 -24.77
N VAL A 26 29.98 11.21 -25.21
CA VAL A 26 29.70 12.42 -24.43
C VAL A 26 28.22 12.73 -24.61
N TYR A 27 27.47 12.77 -23.51
CA TYR A 27 26.15 13.37 -23.45
C TYR A 27 26.15 14.43 -22.35
N GLY A 28 25.73 15.64 -22.70
CA GLY A 28 25.45 16.69 -21.71
C GLY A 28 24.13 16.41 -20.98
N GLN A 29 24.02 16.94 -19.76
CA GLN A 29 22.85 16.76 -18.91
C GLN A 29 21.58 17.39 -19.51
N GLU A 30 20.47 16.67 -19.46
CA GLU A 30 19.14 17.27 -19.30
C GLU A 30 18.66 16.95 -17.88
N VAL A 31 18.61 17.97 -17.01
CA VAL A 31 18.11 17.81 -15.64
C VAL A 31 16.61 18.10 -15.64
N GLY A 32 15.82 17.03 -15.44
CA GLY A 32 14.37 17.08 -15.35
C GLY A 32 13.89 15.77 -14.76
N GLN A 33 14.17 15.55 -13.47
CA GLN A 33 13.80 14.31 -12.80
C GLN A 33 12.26 14.15 -12.77
N SER A 34 11.76 13.32 -13.67
CA SER A 34 10.57 12.54 -13.38
C SER A 34 10.82 11.80 -12.07
N VAL A 35 9.97 12.00 -11.05
CA VAL A 35 10.05 11.20 -9.82
C VAL A 35 9.75 9.75 -10.17
N GLN A 36 10.82 8.98 -10.39
CA GLN A 36 10.75 7.53 -10.44
C GLN A 36 10.36 7.05 -9.04
N SER A 37 9.70 5.90 -8.96
CA SER A 37 9.49 5.22 -7.67
C SER A 37 10.86 4.83 -7.11
N VAL A 38 11.36 5.59 -6.13
CA VAL A 38 12.65 5.31 -5.48
C VAL A 38 12.52 4.01 -4.68
N SER A 39 13.12 2.95 -5.20
CA SER A 39 13.22 1.66 -4.50
C SER A 39 14.25 1.77 -3.38
N PHE A 40 13.82 2.10 -2.16
CA PHE A 40 14.71 2.14 -0.99
C PHE A 40 14.60 0.84 -0.18
N ASN A 41 15.61 -0.01 -0.28
CA ASN A 41 15.68 -1.32 0.37
C ASN A 41 17.11 -1.82 0.62
N LEU A 42 17.24 -2.77 1.54
CA LEU A 42 18.42 -3.56 1.83
C LEU A 42 18.11 -5.02 1.49
N ASP A 43 18.99 -5.71 0.76
CA ASP A 43 18.91 -7.16 0.59
C ASP A 43 19.21 -7.80 1.96
N ARG A 44 18.38 -8.73 2.43
CA ARG A 44 18.42 -9.20 3.82
C ARG A 44 19.82 -9.73 4.20
N PRO A 45 20.45 -9.20 5.26
CA PRO A 45 21.77 -9.61 5.69
C PRO A 45 21.74 -10.88 6.56
N TYR A 46 22.68 -11.78 6.33
CA TYR A 46 22.86 -13.03 7.05
C TYR A 46 24.17 -13.07 7.82
N VAL A 47 24.27 -13.95 8.82
CA VAL A 47 25.53 -14.21 9.53
C VAL A 47 26.65 -14.53 8.54
N ASP A 48 27.86 -14.05 8.84
CA ASP A 48 29.06 -14.14 8.00
C ASP A 48 29.07 -13.25 6.74
N ASP A 49 28.02 -12.46 6.45
CA ASP A 49 28.05 -11.51 5.34
C ASP A 49 29.13 -10.43 5.54
N GLN A 50 29.94 -10.24 4.50
CA GLN A 50 30.97 -9.19 4.42
C GLN A 50 30.62 -8.10 3.39
N VAL A 51 29.53 -8.28 2.64
CA VAL A 51 29.06 -7.34 1.62
C VAL A 51 27.57 -7.15 1.80
N LEU A 52 27.13 -5.91 1.98
CA LEU A 52 25.73 -5.53 2.06
C LEU A 52 25.31 -4.92 0.71
N THR A 53 24.18 -5.33 0.16
CA THR A 53 23.64 -4.81 -1.11
C THR A 53 22.20 -4.35 -0.94
N GLY A 54 21.72 -3.55 -1.88
CA GLY A 54 20.33 -3.13 -1.90
C GLY A 54 20.04 -2.14 -3.02
N GLN A 55 18.96 -1.39 -2.86
CA GLN A 55 18.62 -0.28 -3.77
C GLN A 55 18.27 0.99 -2.99
N ALA A 56 18.54 2.12 -3.62
CA ALA A 56 18.30 3.47 -3.10
C ALA A 56 18.16 4.45 -4.28
N MET A 57 18.07 5.76 -4.01
CA MET A 57 18.08 6.77 -5.08
C MET A 57 19.42 6.75 -5.80
N ALA A 58 19.36 6.62 -7.13
CA ALA A 58 20.51 6.60 -8.02
C ALA A 58 21.32 7.90 -7.94
N ASP A 59 22.63 7.79 -8.16
CA ASP A 59 23.58 8.92 -8.21
C ASP A 59 23.60 9.78 -6.93
N GLN A 60 23.32 9.17 -5.76
CA GLN A 60 23.33 9.80 -4.45
C GLN A 60 24.18 9.00 -3.44
N GLU A 61 24.64 9.65 -2.38
CA GLU A 61 25.30 8.95 -1.25
C GLU A 61 24.29 8.22 -0.36
N LEU A 62 24.78 7.21 0.35
CA LEU A 62 24.05 6.37 1.29
C LEU A 62 25.00 6.01 2.44
N THR A 63 24.56 6.20 3.69
CA THR A 63 25.31 5.72 4.86
C THR A 63 24.63 4.49 5.45
N ILE A 64 25.40 3.42 5.63
CA ILE A 64 24.98 2.23 6.37
C ILE A 64 25.72 2.20 7.70
N TYR A 65 25.02 2.05 8.83
CA TYR A 65 25.63 1.85 10.14
C TYR A 65 25.44 0.40 10.57
N VAL A 66 26.55 -0.30 10.87
CA VAL A 66 26.51 -1.62 11.50
C VAL A 66 26.93 -1.44 12.96
N ASN A 67 26.04 -1.71 13.91
CA ASN A 67 26.26 -1.44 15.34
C ASN A 67 26.86 -0.04 15.58
N ASN A 68 26.19 0.97 15.02
CA ASN A 68 26.56 2.40 15.05
C ASN A 68 27.90 2.79 14.35
N HIS A 69 28.59 1.87 13.67
CA HIS A 69 29.79 2.20 12.87
C HIS A 69 29.40 2.51 11.42
N PRO A 70 29.69 3.72 10.89
CA PRO A 70 29.26 4.13 9.56
C PRO A 70 30.15 3.57 8.44
N TYR A 71 29.51 3.17 7.35
CA TYR A 71 30.10 2.79 6.07
C TYR A 71 29.41 3.62 4.97
N GLN A 72 30.19 4.36 4.19
CA GLN A 72 29.65 5.14 3.08
C GLN A 72 29.56 4.30 1.81
N ALA A 73 28.45 4.49 1.08
CA ALA A 73 28.22 3.93 -0.23
C ALA A 73 27.82 5.04 -1.21
N VAL A 74 28.21 4.87 -2.48
CA VAL A 74 27.64 5.62 -3.59
C VAL A 74 26.66 4.68 -4.29
N VAL A 75 25.43 5.14 -4.49
CA VAL A 75 24.41 4.41 -5.25
C VAL A 75 24.66 4.64 -6.74
N ASP A 76 24.73 3.58 -7.53
CA ASP A 76 24.97 3.69 -8.96
C ASP A 76 23.77 4.29 -9.72
N SER A 77 23.99 4.63 -11.00
CA SER A 77 22.98 5.24 -11.88
C SER A 77 21.80 4.31 -12.23
N THR A 78 21.81 3.07 -11.74
CA THR A 78 20.67 2.13 -11.82
C THR A 78 19.93 1.98 -10.49
N GLY A 79 20.35 2.70 -9.44
CA GLY A 79 19.76 2.68 -8.12
C GLY A 79 20.26 1.56 -7.21
N HIS A 80 21.36 0.88 -7.57
CA HIS A 80 21.93 -0.21 -6.77
C HIS A 80 23.14 0.25 -5.95
N TYR A 81 23.35 -0.36 -4.79
CA TYR A 81 24.55 -0.14 -3.97
C TYR A 81 25.16 -1.45 -3.46
N SER A 82 26.46 -1.39 -3.14
CA SER A 82 27.20 -2.48 -2.51
C SER A 82 28.25 -1.91 -1.55
N VAL A 83 28.23 -2.36 -0.30
CA VAL A 83 29.13 -1.92 0.77
C VAL A 83 29.93 -3.10 1.29
N VAL A 84 31.26 -3.02 1.23
CA VAL A 84 32.15 -4.03 1.80
C VAL A 84 32.51 -3.66 3.23
N LEU A 85 32.23 -4.56 4.16
CA LEU A 85 32.48 -4.38 5.58
C LEU A 85 33.92 -4.79 5.97
N ASN A 86 34.46 -4.13 6.98
CA ASN A 86 35.79 -4.44 7.53
C ASN A 86 35.81 -5.69 8.43
N GLN A 87 34.64 -6.09 8.93
CA GLN A 87 34.35 -7.31 9.68
C GLN A 87 33.01 -7.87 9.21
N ARG A 88 32.81 -9.18 9.35
CA ARG A 88 31.55 -9.84 9.01
C ARG A 88 30.49 -9.55 10.05
N VAL A 89 29.23 -9.51 9.64
CA VAL A 89 28.11 -9.36 10.58
C VAL A 89 27.81 -10.65 11.34
N SER A 90 27.35 -10.47 12.58
CA SER A 90 26.97 -11.50 13.54
C SER A 90 25.47 -11.52 13.81
N ALA A 91 24.96 -12.63 14.34
CA ALA A 91 23.55 -12.79 14.65
C ALA A 91 23.06 -11.70 15.62
N GLY A 92 21.97 -11.01 15.27
CA GLY A 92 21.44 -9.91 16.09
C GLY A 92 22.12 -8.55 15.90
N ASP A 93 23.14 -8.43 15.05
CA ASP A 93 23.70 -7.12 14.68
C ASP A 93 22.61 -6.22 14.06
N LYS A 94 22.63 -4.95 14.44
CA LYS A 94 21.72 -3.93 13.89
C LYS A 94 22.36 -3.24 12.70
N ILE A 95 21.66 -3.24 11.57
CA ILE A 95 22.01 -2.50 10.37
C ILE A 95 21.01 -1.37 10.20
N HIS A 96 21.48 -0.13 10.22
CA HIS A 96 20.69 1.06 9.96
C HIS A 96 21.08 1.63 8.59
N VAL A 97 20.12 1.86 7.70
CA VAL A 97 20.35 2.32 6.33
C VAL A 97 19.74 3.71 6.17
N GLN A 98 20.56 4.70 5.82
CA GLN A 98 20.16 6.10 5.72
C GLN A 98 20.53 6.72 4.36
N GLN A 99 19.58 7.44 3.76
CA GLN A 99 19.79 8.31 2.61
C GLN A 99 19.00 9.62 2.79
N GLY A 100 19.72 10.70 3.10
CA GLY A 100 19.13 11.98 3.48
C GLY A 100 18.33 11.86 4.77
N MET A 101 17.08 12.34 4.75
CA MET A 101 16.13 12.18 5.87
C MET A 101 15.48 10.79 5.94
N ASN A 102 15.70 9.91 4.96
CA ASN A 102 15.09 8.58 4.91
C ASN A 102 15.97 7.56 5.64
N GLN A 103 15.37 6.79 6.55
CA GLN A 103 16.08 5.79 7.35
C GLN A 103 15.20 4.58 7.69
N PHE A 104 15.81 3.39 7.76
CA PHE A 104 15.18 2.19 8.33
C PHE A 104 16.22 1.26 8.98
N GLU A 105 15.76 0.38 9.88
CA GLU A 105 16.59 -0.64 10.53
C GLU A 105 16.33 -2.05 9.99
N ALA A 106 17.36 -2.88 10.06
CA ALA A 106 17.37 -4.31 9.76
C ALA A 106 18.15 -5.05 10.85
N THR A 107 17.93 -6.36 10.98
CA THR A 107 18.64 -7.24 11.91
C THR A 107 19.12 -8.48 11.19
N VAL A 108 20.34 -8.90 11.49
CA VAL A 108 21.05 -10.00 10.83
C VAL A 108 20.52 -11.36 11.28
N GLN A 109 20.24 -12.26 10.33
CA GLN A 109 19.61 -13.56 10.56
C GLN A 109 20.58 -14.75 10.41
N GLU A 110 20.29 -15.85 11.13
CA GLU A 110 21.19 -17.01 11.23
C GLU A 110 21.14 -17.99 10.04
N GLU A 111 19.99 -18.14 9.36
CA GLU A 111 19.83 -19.05 8.22
C GLU A 111 19.33 -18.33 6.96
N ASN A 112 19.87 -18.73 5.80
CA ASN A 112 19.45 -18.23 4.49
C ASN A 112 18.36 -19.14 3.89
N GLU A 113 17.09 -18.77 4.11
CA GLU A 113 15.92 -19.50 3.60
C GLU A 113 15.57 -19.25 2.11
N GLY A 114 16.58 -19.06 1.25
CA GLY A 114 16.49 -19.40 -0.17
C GLY A 114 15.55 -18.58 -1.06
N LEU A 115 15.09 -17.40 -0.62
CA LEU A 115 14.34 -16.42 -1.42
C LEU A 115 14.92 -15.02 -1.19
N ASP A 116 14.97 -14.19 -2.24
CA ASP A 116 15.45 -12.79 -2.19
C ASP A 116 14.53 -11.91 -1.31
N ALA A 117 14.71 -12.01 0.01
CA ALA A 117 14.00 -11.22 0.98
C ALA A 117 14.61 -9.81 1.05
N LYS A 118 13.93 -8.82 0.46
CA LYS A 118 14.30 -7.41 0.59
C LYS A 118 13.63 -6.79 1.82
N ILE A 119 14.40 -6.02 2.58
CA ILE A 119 13.90 -5.20 3.69
C ILE A 119 13.64 -3.80 3.14
N HIS A 120 12.37 -3.44 3.02
CA HIS A 120 11.91 -2.19 2.42
C HIS A 120 11.67 -1.10 3.46
N PHE A 121 12.08 0.13 3.14
CA PHE A 121 11.67 1.33 3.87
C PHE A 121 10.15 1.47 3.92
N GLN A 122 9.62 1.78 5.11
CA GLN A 122 8.18 1.91 5.36
C GLN A 122 7.80 3.38 5.46
N GLY A 123 7.30 3.95 4.36
CA GLY A 123 6.87 5.35 4.31
C GLY A 123 6.92 5.93 2.90
N SER A 124 6.59 7.21 2.78
CA SER A 124 6.88 7.99 1.57
C SER A 124 8.32 8.47 1.62
N PHE A 125 9.11 8.16 0.60
CA PHE A 125 10.50 8.60 0.50
C PHE A 125 10.55 10.13 0.31
N SER A 126 11.18 10.85 1.23
CA SER A 126 11.38 12.29 1.17
C SER A 126 12.62 12.64 0.33
N LEU A 127 12.58 13.76 -0.39
CA LEU A 127 13.75 14.32 -1.08
C LEU A 127 14.55 15.28 -0.19
N GLU A 128 14.11 15.52 1.04
CA GLU A 128 14.79 16.39 2.01
C GLU A 128 16.11 15.76 2.47
N GLY A 129 17.15 16.60 2.60
CA GLY A 129 18.50 16.17 2.95
C GLY A 129 19.29 15.49 1.81
N LEU A 130 18.81 15.55 0.56
CA LEU A 130 19.45 14.99 -0.64
C LEU A 130 19.81 16.05 -1.69
N VAL A 131 19.86 17.31 -1.27
CA VAL A 131 20.26 18.43 -2.12
C VAL A 131 21.37 19.17 -1.38
N GLU A 132 22.55 19.28 -1.99
CA GLU A 132 23.52 20.28 -1.55
C GLU A 132 22.94 21.66 -1.87
N GLU A 133 22.69 22.47 -0.85
CA GLU A 133 22.40 23.89 -1.07
C GLU A 133 23.60 24.55 -1.77
N PRO A 134 23.40 25.24 -2.90
CA PRO A 134 24.49 26.00 -3.51
C PRO A 134 24.87 27.13 -2.56
N ALA A 135 26.10 27.07 -2.03
CA ALA A 135 26.60 28.04 -1.07
C ALA A 135 26.35 29.48 -1.53
N GLU A 136 25.56 30.24 -0.75
CA GLU A 136 25.33 31.65 -1.02
C GLU A 136 26.67 32.40 -0.94
N ALA A 137 27.00 33.12 -2.01
CA ALA A 137 28.16 33.98 -2.04
C ALA A 137 27.89 35.22 -1.18
N GLU A 138 28.70 35.42 -0.13
CA GLU A 138 28.71 36.67 0.62
C GLU A 138 28.84 37.87 -0.33
N SER A 139 27.86 38.76 -0.29
CA SER A 139 27.96 40.08 -0.91
C SER A 139 27.74 41.15 0.16
N THR A 140 28.85 41.74 0.59
CA THR A 140 28.86 42.96 1.41
C THR A 140 28.48 44.14 0.54
N GLU A 141 27.39 44.84 0.85
CA GLU A 141 27.21 46.23 0.43
C GLU A 141 26.41 47.02 1.47
N GLU A 142 26.83 48.26 1.69
CA GLU A 142 26.41 49.11 2.81
C GLU A 142 25.07 49.80 2.50
N ALA A 143 24.19 49.90 3.50
CA ALA A 143 22.99 50.72 3.43
C ALA A 143 23.12 51.91 4.39
N GLU A 144 23.34 53.12 3.86
CA GLU A 144 23.10 54.34 4.64
C GLU A 144 21.60 54.58 4.84
N ALA A 145 21.23 55.05 6.03
CA ALA A 145 19.86 55.25 6.45
C ALA A 145 19.31 56.64 6.07
N SER A 146 18.00 56.72 5.86
CA SER A 146 17.22 57.94 6.13
C SER A 146 15.73 57.60 6.37
N ASP A 147 15.28 57.76 7.62
CA ASP A 147 14.18 58.65 8.08
C ASP A 147 13.59 59.59 6.97
N GLU A 148 12.37 60.12 6.93
CA GLU A 148 11.14 60.17 7.76
C GLU A 148 10.00 60.74 6.83
N VAL A 149 8.67 60.76 7.09
CA VAL A 149 7.82 60.44 8.25
C VAL A 149 6.38 60.00 7.80
N THR A 150 5.38 60.18 8.66
CA THR A 150 3.93 59.84 8.72
C THR A 150 2.93 60.52 7.75
N GLU A 151 1.69 59.98 7.79
CA GLU A 151 0.37 60.68 7.71
C GLU A 151 -0.03 61.36 6.36
N GLU A 152 -1.31 61.56 6.01
CA GLU A 152 -2.60 61.45 6.73
C GLU A 152 -3.75 61.16 5.72
N ALA A 153 -4.91 60.71 6.21
CA ALA A 153 -6.18 60.76 5.47
C ALA A 153 -6.93 62.07 5.80
N PRO A 154 -8.00 62.46 5.06
CA PRO A 154 -9.34 62.09 5.56
C PRO A 154 -10.45 61.90 4.48
N GLU A 155 -11.57 61.31 4.93
CA GLU A 155 -13.00 61.69 4.75
C GLU A 155 -13.38 62.64 3.60
N GLU A 156 -14.56 62.64 2.97
CA GLU A 156 -15.85 61.92 2.92
C GLU A 156 -16.67 62.78 1.91
N GLU A 157 -17.62 62.21 1.16
CA GLU A 157 -18.90 62.91 0.87
C GLU A 157 -19.93 61.93 0.27
N GLN A 158 -21.19 62.08 0.67
CA GLN A 158 -22.34 61.26 0.28
C GLN A 158 -23.23 62.05 -0.68
N GLU A 159 -23.89 61.39 -1.65
CA GLU A 159 -25.22 61.82 -2.11
C GLU A 159 -26.12 60.59 -2.36
N ALA A 160 -27.40 60.74 -2.03
CA ALA A 160 -28.51 59.82 -2.30
C ALA A 160 -28.97 59.98 -3.78
N GLU A 161 -30.04 59.39 -4.32
CA GLU A 161 -31.19 58.56 -3.93
C GLU A 161 -31.56 57.81 -5.26
N GLU A 162 -32.33 56.73 -5.36
CA GLU A 162 -33.80 56.61 -5.22
C GLU A 162 -34.17 55.11 -5.28
N GLU A 163 -35.33 54.75 -4.72
CA GLU A 163 -35.90 53.40 -4.67
C GLU A 163 -36.81 53.12 -5.89
N GLU A 164 -36.87 51.86 -6.35
CA GLU A 164 -38.17 51.26 -6.75
C GLU A 164 -38.30 49.86 -6.15
N GLU A 165 -39.42 49.65 -5.47
CA GLU A 165 -39.82 48.44 -4.76
C GLU A 165 -40.71 47.59 -5.69
N ASP A 166 -40.43 46.29 -5.84
CA ASP A 166 -41.39 45.36 -6.43
C ASP A 166 -41.37 44.03 -5.68
N THR A 167 -42.56 43.57 -5.26
CA THR A 167 -42.73 42.52 -4.25
C THR A 167 -43.14 41.19 -4.90
N GLU A 168 -42.37 40.12 -4.67
CA GLU A 168 -42.86 38.74 -4.89
C GLU A 168 -42.56 37.82 -3.69
N GLU A 169 -43.39 36.77 -3.57
CA GLU A 169 -43.68 36.06 -2.33
C GLU A 169 -42.56 35.13 -1.85
N ALA A 170 -42.30 35.13 -0.53
CA ALA A 170 -41.38 34.19 0.09
C ALA A 170 -42.01 32.79 0.22
N VAL A 171 -41.37 31.79 -0.39
CA VAL A 171 -41.58 30.37 -0.08
C VAL A 171 -40.41 29.92 0.80
N GLU A 172 -40.71 29.50 2.02
CA GLU A 172 -39.72 28.92 2.93
C GLU A 172 -39.35 27.49 2.48
N GLU A 173 -38.16 27.31 1.93
CA GLU A 173 -37.50 25.99 1.89
C GLU A 173 -36.35 25.97 2.92
N GLU A 174 -36.31 24.92 3.75
CA GLU A 174 -35.29 24.76 4.79
C GLU A 174 -33.89 24.55 4.18
N GLU A 175 -33.06 25.60 4.18
CA GLU A 175 -31.67 25.50 3.75
C GLU A 175 -30.84 24.71 4.78
N THR A 176 -30.53 23.44 4.48
CA THR A 176 -29.69 22.62 5.36
C THR A 176 -28.28 23.20 5.43
N LEU A 177 -27.89 23.70 6.61
CA LEU A 177 -26.55 24.21 6.94
C LEU A 177 -25.45 23.18 6.63
N GLN A 178 -24.89 23.23 5.43
CA GLN A 178 -23.58 22.66 5.13
C GLN A 178 -22.51 23.74 5.40
N PRO A 179 -21.37 23.39 6.03
CA PRO A 179 -20.31 24.35 6.28
C PRO A 179 -19.75 24.88 4.96
N ARG A 180 -19.92 26.18 4.72
CA ARG A 180 -19.39 26.89 3.55
C ARG A 180 -17.87 26.72 3.51
N ALA A 181 -17.36 26.12 2.42
CA ALA A 181 -15.93 25.96 2.22
C ALA A 181 -15.23 27.34 2.27
N PRO A 182 -14.00 27.44 2.82
CA PRO A 182 -13.32 28.72 2.94
C PRO A 182 -13.11 29.36 1.56
N GLU A 183 -13.49 30.63 1.45
CA GLU A 183 -13.31 31.40 0.22
C GLU A 183 -11.81 31.51 -0.10
N ARG A 184 -11.40 30.96 -1.25
CA ARG A 184 -10.00 30.97 -1.68
C ARG A 184 -9.62 32.41 -2.03
N GLN A 185 -8.59 32.95 -1.41
CA GLN A 185 -8.06 34.27 -1.75
C GLN A 185 -7.61 34.30 -3.22
N HIS A 186 -8.11 35.25 -4.00
CA HIS A 186 -7.69 35.44 -5.39
C HIS A 186 -6.24 35.93 -5.43
N ALA A 187 -5.44 35.38 -6.32
CA ALA A 187 -4.07 35.82 -6.55
C ALA A 187 -4.04 37.26 -7.07
N ASN A 188 -3.31 38.13 -6.37
CA ASN A 188 -3.01 39.48 -6.82
C ASN A 188 -2.07 39.45 -8.02
N CYS A 189 -2.12 40.52 -8.83
CA CYS A 189 -1.24 40.66 -9.99
C CYS A 189 0.23 40.82 -9.56
N PRO A 190 1.14 39.89 -9.89
CA PRO A 190 2.54 39.97 -9.48
C PRO A 190 3.29 41.00 -10.32
N ASN A 191 4.28 41.65 -9.71
CA ASN A 191 5.17 42.60 -10.40
C ASN A 191 6.36 41.87 -11.07
N GLU A 192 6.05 40.79 -11.80
CA GLU A 192 7.00 39.88 -12.46
C GLU A 192 7.11 40.20 -13.96
N ARG A 193 8.33 40.33 -14.50
CA ARG A 193 8.55 40.70 -15.92
C ARG A 193 8.04 39.66 -16.94
N ASN A 194 7.87 38.41 -16.52
CA ASN A 194 7.38 37.29 -17.31
C ASN A 194 5.93 36.90 -16.94
N ALA A 195 5.22 37.72 -16.17
CA ALA A 195 3.81 37.55 -15.88
C ALA A 195 2.97 38.63 -16.57
N ALA A 196 1.73 38.30 -16.93
CA ALA A 196 0.75 39.27 -17.42
C ALA A 196 -0.62 39.01 -16.81
N CYS A 197 -1.29 40.08 -16.38
CA CYS A 197 -2.62 40.01 -15.81
C CYS A 197 -3.66 40.50 -16.83
N VAL A 198 -4.77 39.78 -16.97
CA VAL A 198 -5.73 39.99 -18.07
C VAL A 198 -7.17 40.11 -17.54
N LYS A 199 -7.91 41.07 -18.09
CA LYS A 199 -9.29 41.41 -17.72
C LYS A 199 -10.30 41.19 -18.84
N ASN A 200 -9.83 40.93 -20.08
CA ASN A 200 -10.67 40.58 -21.23
C ASN A 200 -9.98 39.56 -22.16
N GLY A 201 -10.75 38.98 -23.08
CA GLY A 201 -10.26 37.92 -23.97
C GLY A 201 -9.20 38.35 -24.99
N GLU A 202 -9.13 39.64 -25.34
CA GLU A 202 -8.13 40.16 -26.28
C GLU A 202 -6.78 40.38 -25.59
N GLU A 203 -6.77 40.76 -24.32
CA GLU A 203 -5.58 40.72 -23.46
C GLU A 203 -5.08 39.30 -23.26
N LEU A 204 -5.97 38.34 -22.94
CA LEU A 204 -5.64 36.92 -22.82
C LEU A 204 -4.97 36.39 -24.11
N ARG A 205 -5.53 36.72 -25.29
CA ARG A 205 -4.95 36.35 -26.59
C ARG A 205 -3.53 36.88 -26.74
N ARG A 206 -3.30 38.16 -26.45
CA ARG A 206 -1.97 38.79 -26.58
C ARG A 206 -0.96 38.19 -25.60
N ALA A 207 -1.35 38.00 -24.34
CA ALA A 207 -0.48 37.42 -23.31
C ALA A 207 -0.10 35.96 -23.61
N LEU A 208 -1.03 35.14 -24.12
CA LEU A 208 -0.71 33.77 -24.54
C LEU A 208 0.15 33.72 -25.82
N GLN A 209 0.07 34.73 -26.69
CA GLN A 209 0.88 34.85 -27.91
C GLN A 209 2.26 35.50 -27.71
N ASP A 210 2.49 36.25 -26.63
CA ASP A 210 3.82 36.80 -26.30
C ASP A 210 4.69 35.71 -25.68
N SER A 211 5.86 35.44 -26.27
CA SER A 211 6.80 34.43 -25.78
C SER A 211 7.59 34.88 -24.55
N LYS A 212 7.58 36.17 -24.20
CA LYS A 212 8.21 36.71 -22.98
C LYS A 212 7.37 36.50 -21.73
N ILE A 213 6.07 36.31 -21.90
CA ILE A 213 5.13 36.07 -20.81
C ILE A 213 4.99 34.56 -20.64
N GLU A 214 5.34 34.02 -19.47
CA GLU A 214 5.23 32.60 -19.18
C GLU A 214 4.05 32.30 -18.24
N LYS A 215 3.58 33.29 -17.48
CA LYS A 215 2.42 33.17 -16.58
C LYS A 215 1.36 34.20 -16.92
N VAL A 216 0.15 33.75 -17.24
CA VAL A 216 -1.02 34.61 -17.51
C VAL A 216 -2.02 34.43 -16.39
N ILE A 217 -2.37 35.52 -15.70
CA ILE A 217 -3.30 35.53 -14.55
C ILE A 217 -4.57 36.26 -14.95
N VAL A 218 -5.71 35.59 -14.81
CA VAL A 218 -7.02 36.18 -15.06
C VAL A 218 -7.49 36.97 -13.84
N LEU A 219 -8.07 38.16 -14.07
CA LEU A 219 -8.57 39.05 -13.01
C LEU A 219 -10.09 39.33 -13.12
N ASN A 220 -10.80 38.73 -14.08
CA ASN A 220 -12.25 38.83 -14.24
C ASN A 220 -12.78 37.68 -15.12
N HIS A 221 -14.08 37.40 -15.08
CA HIS A 221 -14.75 36.48 -16.00
C HIS A 221 -14.57 36.93 -17.46
N LEU A 222 -13.92 36.08 -18.27
CA LEU A 222 -13.57 36.38 -19.66
C LEU A 222 -14.63 35.82 -20.60
N ASN A 223 -15.47 36.70 -21.14
CA ASN A 223 -16.48 36.36 -22.13
C ASN A 223 -16.03 36.70 -23.55
N ASN A 224 -16.57 35.97 -24.54
CA ASN A 224 -16.31 36.16 -25.97
C ASN A 224 -14.82 36.12 -26.35
N VAL A 225 -14.03 35.25 -25.69
CA VAL A 225 -12.59 35.12 -25.93
C VAL A 225 -12.34 34.72 -27.40
N PRO A 226 -11.51 35.46 -28.15
CA PRO A 226 -11.17 35.15 -29.54
C PRO A 226 -10.35 33.86 -29.65
N ASN A 227 -10.23 33.33 -30.87
CA ASN A 227 -9.34 32.20 -31.13
C ASN A 227 -7.87 32.57 -30.84
N ILE A 228 -7.13 31.67 -30.19
CA ILE A 228 -5.74 31.90 -29.77
C ILE A 228 -4.84 30.87 -30.47
N SER A 229 -4.00 31.34 -31.38
CA SER A 229 -2.97 30.55 -32.08
C SER A 229 -1.93 31.52 -32.66
N PRO A 230 -0.61 31.26 -32.53
CA PRO A 230 -0.02 30.21 -31.71
C PRO A 230 0.09 30.62 -30.23
N VAL A 231 0.00 29.67 -29.29
CA VAL A 231 0.51 29.91 -27.92
C VAL A 231 2.03 29.81 -27.93
N ARG A 232 2.73 30.78 -27.34
CA ARG A 232 4.20 30.86 -27.36
C ARG A 232 4.83 30.92 -25.97
N SER A 233 6.07 30.46 -25.89
CA SER A 233 6.94 30.51 -24.70
C SER A 233 8.40 30.66 -25.13
N ASN A 234 9.28 31.18 -24.28
CA ASN A 234 10.73 31.12 -24.47
C ASN A 234 11.36 30.00 -23.62
N THR A 235 10.72 29.61 -22.51
CA THR A 235 11.15 28.54 -21.59
C THR A 235 10.62 27.15 -21.98
N GLY A 236 9.57 27.11 -22.81
CA GLY A 236 8.81 25.89 -23.13
C GLY A 236 7.69 25.58 -22.13
N THR A 237 7.58 26.32 -21.02
CA THR A 237 6.49 26.22 -20.05
C THR A 237 5.60 27.45 -20.10
N LYS A 238 4.29 27.25 -20.24
CA LYS A 238 3.29 28.34 -20.25
C LYS A 238 2.15 28.03 -19.29
N ILE A 239 1.81 28.98 -18.43
CA ILE A 239 0.81 28.84 -17.35
C ILE A 239 -0.36 29.79 -17.61
N LEU A 240 -1.57 29.24 -17.61
CA LEU A 240 -2.85 29.95 -17.57
C LEU A 240 -3.48 29.75 -16.18
N GLU A 241 -3.31 30.75 -15.33
CA GLU A 241 -3.92 30.85 -14.00
C GLU A 241 -5.26 31.58 -14.15
N ALA A 242 -6.37 30.83 -14.11
CA ALA A 242 -7.70 31.38 -14.24
C ALA A 242 -8.23 32.00 -12.94
N ASN A 243 -7.56 31.75 -11.80
CA ASN A 243 -7.72 32.53 -10.56
C ASN A 243 -9.16 32.60 -10.03
N GLY A 244 -9.90 31.49 -10.12
CA GLY A 244 -11.32 31.41 -9.75
C GLY A 244 -12.30 31.92 -10.81
N TYR A 245 -11.83 32.56 -11.89
CA TYR A 245 -12.69 33.11 -12.94
C TYR A 245 -13.01 32.10 -14.07
N SER A 246 -14.04 32.42 -14.85
CA SER A 246 -14.44 31.63 -16.02
C SER A 246 -13.85 32.16 -17.32
N ILE A 247 -13.59 31.28 -18.29
CA ILE A 247 -13.07 31.62 -19.62
C ILE A 247 -13.99 31.01 -20.69
N SER A 248 -14.69 31.86 -21.46
CA SER A 248 -15.69 31.47 -22.44
C SER A 248 -15.31 31.92 -23.86
N MET A 249 -15.08 30.94 -24.75
CA MET A 249 -14.64 31.15 -26.13
C MET A 249 -15.80 31.58 -27.04
N ARG A 250 -15.56 32.56 -27.94
CA ARG A 250 -16.53 32.94 -28.98
C ARG A 250 -16.49 31.97 -30.16
N ASN A 251 -17.63 31.74 -30.83
CA ASN A 251 -17.74 31.14 -32.16
C ASN A 251 -16.92 29.84 -32.37
N ASN A 252 -17.11 28.81 -31.54
CA ASN A 252 -16.32 27.57 -31.56
C ASN A 252 -14.79 27.79 -31.39
N GLY A 253 -14.39 28.87 -30.72
CA GLY A 253 -12.98 29.21 -30.53
C GLY A 253 -12.21 28.17 -29.71
N GLN A 254 -10.90 28.11 -29.99
CA GLN A 254 -9.93 27.25 -29.33
C GLN A 254 -8.65 28.01 -28.98
N ILE A 255 -7.83 27.37 -28.17
CA ILE A 255 -6.46 27.71 -27.83
C ILE A 255 -5.60 26.61 -28.45
N THR A 256 -4.84 26.94 -29.50
CA THR A 256 -3.99 26.00 -30.21
C THR A 256 -2.57 26.01 -29.65
N LEU A 257 -2.03 24.83 -29.34
CA LEU A 257 -0.63 24.58 -29.00
C LEU A 257 0.06 23.96 -30.22
N ASP A 258 0.48 24.83 -31.13
CA ASP A 258 1.07 24.61 -32.46
C ASP A 258 2.54 25.09 -32.54
N ASP A 259 3.03 25.79 -31.53
CA ASP A 259 4.45 26.15 -31.38
C ASP A 259 5.25 24.94 -30.84
N PRO A 260 6.32 24.49 -31.53
CA PRO A 260 7.11 23.33 -31.10
C PRO A 260 8.00 23.59 -29.88
N SER A 261 8.15 24.84 -29.45
CA SER A 261 8.87 25.19 -28.21
C SER A 261 8.12 24.76 -26.96
N ILE A 262 6.77 24.77 -26.98
CA ILE A 262 5.94 24.35 -25.85
C ILE A 262 6.21 22.87 -25.54
N LYS A 263 6.54 22.61 -24.27
CA LYS A 263 6.61 21.28 -23.66
C LYS A 263 5.51 21.12 -22.63
N ASP A 264 5.27 22.13 -21.80
CA ASP A 264 4.31 22.03 -20.70
C ASP A 264 3.33 23.21 -20.73
N PHE A 265 2.03 22.91 -20.77
CA PHE A 265 0.95 23.91 -20.73
C PHE A 265 0.04 23.67 -19.52
N TYR A 266 0.07 24.60 -18.56
CA TYR A 266 -0.70 24.52 -17.33
C TYR A 266 -1.98 25.35 -17.41
N ILE A 267 -3.09 24.77 -16.96
CA ILE A 267 -4.41 25.38 -16.83
C ILE A 267 -4.84 25.18 -15.37
N GLN A 268 -5.02 26.27 -14.63
CA GLN A 268 -5.18 26.22 -13.17
C GLN A 268 -6.38 27.05 -12.69
N ASN A 269 -7.06 26.57 -11.65
CA ASN A 269 -8.12 27.26 -10.88
C ASN A 269 -9.27 27.88 -11.71
N ALA A 270 -9.66 27.28 -12.83
CA ALA A 270 -10.77 27.80 -13.64
C ALA A 270 -12.13 27.34 -13.08
N SER A 271 -12.96 28.28 -12.58
CA SER A 271 -14.32 27.94 -12.13
C SER A 271 -15.17 27.36 -13.27
N ASN A 272 -14.97 27.85 -14.50
CA ASN A 272 -15.56 27.27 -15.70
C ASN A 272 -14.81 27.66 -16.99
N LEU A 273 -14.32 26.66 -17.72
CA LEU A 273 -13.80 26.77 -19.08
C LEU A 273 -14.93 26.39 -20.06
N TYR A 274 -15.23 27.21 -21.06
CA TYR A 274 -16.36 26.98 -21.96
C TYR A 274 -15.99 27.16 -23.44
N SER A 275 -16.29 26.13 -24.25
CA SER A 275 -16.26 26.22 -25.71
C SER A 275 -17.28 25.26 -26.33
N THR A 276 -17.83 25.66 -27.48
CA THR A 276 -18.72 24.85 -28.31
C THR A 276 -17.96 24.09 -29.43
N ASN A 277 -16.62 24.11 -29.42
CA ASN A 277 -15.80 23.50 -30.48
C ASN A 277 -15.92 21.96 -30.49
N SER A 278 -16.79 21.46 -31.36
CA SER A 278 -17.02 20.03 -31.61
C SER A 278 -16.12 19.43 -32.71
N LYS A 279 -14.99 20.09 -33.05
CA LYS A 279 -13.96 19.54 -33.95
C LYS A 279 -12.71 19.11 -33.19
N TRP A 280 -12.03 20.06 -32.56
CA TRP A 280 -10.72 19.88 -31.91
C TRP A 280 -10.73 20.27 -30.42
N GLY A 281 -11.87 20.74 -29.92
CA GLY A 281 -12.05 21.14 -28.52
C GLY A 281 -11.56 22.55 -28.21
N MET A 282 -11.53 22.88 -26.91
CA MET A 282 -10.99 24.16 -26.44
C MET A 282 -9.46 24.19 -26.45
N PHE A 283 -8.80 23.09 -26.12
CA PHE A 283 -7.33 22.98 -26.08
C PHE A 283 -6.83 21.97 -27.12
N ASN A 284 -6.39 22.47 -28.29
CA ASN A 284 -5.92 21.65 -29.41
C ASN A 284 -4.39 21.66 -29.44
N ALA A 285 -3.74 20.52 -29.16
CA ALA A 285 -2.28 20.39 -29.23
C ALA A 285 -1.87 19.68 -30.53
N GLU A 286 -1.44 20.48 -31.50
CA GLU A 286 -0.99 20.02 -32.82
C GLU A 286 0.48 19.57 -32.81
N THR A 287 1.31 20.19 -31.96
CA THR A 287 2.65 19.71 -31.65
C THR A 287 2.57 18.39 -30.88
N ILE A 288 3.42 17.44 -31.25
CA ILE A 288 3.58 16.13 -30.60
C ILE A 288 4.42 16.29 -29.33
N GLY A 289 4.01 15.62 -28.24
CA GLY A 289 4.81 15.49 -27.03
C GLY A 289 4.69 16.68 -26.07
N ILE A 290 3.60 17.46 -26.17
CA ILE A 290 3.23 18.41 -25.12
C ILE A 290 2.65 17.63 -23.91
N ASN A 291 2.94 18.08 -22.71
CA ASN A 291 2.18 17.76 -21.51
C ASN A 291 1.20 18.90 -21.22
N ILE A 292 -0.09 18.60 -21.19
CA ILE A 292 -1.12 19.52 -20.73
C ILE A 292 -1.40 19.18 -19.27
N HIS A 293 -1.43 20.18 -18.40
CA HIS A 293 -1.67 20.01 -16.96
C HIS A 293 -2.94 20.79 -16.60
N VAL A 294 -3.95 20.09 -16.08
CA VAL A 294 -5.23 20.67 -15.68
C VAL A 294 -5.38 20.48 -14.18
N LYS A 295 -5.42 21.59 -13.44
CA LYS A 295 -5.52 21.60 -11.97
C LYS A 295 -6.72 22.43 -11.53
N ASP A 296 -7.54 21.87 -10.63
CA ASP A 296 -8.63 22.60 -9.96
C ASP A 296 -9.52 23.40 -10.92
N SER A 297 -9.81 22.82 -12.09
CA SER A 297 -10.38 23.52 -13.24
C SER A 297 -11.54 22.74 -13.85
N ASN A 298 -12.71 23.36 -13.94
CA ASN A 298 -13.90 22.74 -14.51
C ASN A 298 -14.14 23.19 -15.96
N TYR A 299 -14.80 22.34 -16.75
CA TYR A 299 -15.18 22.61 -18.13
C TYR A 299 -16.66 22.38 -18.37
N ASN A 300 -17.34 23.43 -18.87
CA ASN A 300 -18.77 23.49 -19.15
C ASN A 300 -19.61 23.01 -17.96
N VAL A 301 -19.49 23.69 -16.81
CA VAL A 301 -20.28 23.38 -15.61
C VAL A 301 -21.78 23.41 -15.87
N GLN A 302 -22.24 24.19 -16.86
CA GLN A 302 -23.64 24.26 -17.28
C GLN A 302 -24.15 22.97 -17.95
N ASN A 303 -23.27 22.01 -18.28
CA ASN A 303 -23.60 20.77 -18.97
C ASN A 303 -24.39 20.98 -20.30
N SER A 304 -24.14 22.10 -20.98
CA SER A 304 -24.88 22.52 -22.18
C SER A 304 -24.72 21.53 -23.33
N SER A 305 -25.81 21.13 -23.98
CA SER A 305 -25.81 20.20 -25.12
C SER A 305 -24.99 20.67 -26.32
N ALA A 306 -24.67 21.96 -26.40
CA ALA A 306 -23.81 22.56 -27.43
C ALA A 306 -22.29 22.45 -27.13
N ALA A 307 -21.90 21.93 -25.96
CA ALA A 307 -20.52 21.91 -25.53
C ALA A 307 -19.61 20.99 -26.36
N GLY A 308 -18.42 21.50 -26.67
CA GLY A 308 -17.41 20.84 -27.47
C GLY A 308 -16.67 19.70 -26.76
N TYR A 309 -15.47 19.40 -27.24
CA TYR A 309 -14.49 18.65 -26.45
C TYR A 309 -13.74 19.61 -25.52
N PHE A 310 -13.23 19.12 -24.39
CA PHE A 310 -12.23 19.87 -23.64
C PHE A 310 -10.99 20.12 -24.50
N GLY A 311 -10.47 19.08 -25.18
CA GLY A 311 -9.34 19.22 -26.09
C GLY A 311 -8.96 17.94 -26.82
N GLU A 312 -8.09 18.10 -27.83
CA GLU A 312 -7.58 17.04 -28.69
C GLU A 312 -6.05 17.14 -28.89
N SER A 313 -5.39 15.99 -29.05
CA SER A 313 -4.05 15.86 -29.63
C SER A 313 -3.84 14.50 -30.31
N TRP A 314 -2.83 14.44 -31.15
CA TRP A 314 -2.36 13.23 -31.87
C TRP A 314 -1.08 12.62 -31.27
N GLY A 315 -0.51 13.23 -30.23
CA GLY A 315 0.77 12.77 -29.66
C GLY A 315 1.12 13.29 -28.29
N SER A 316 0.23 14.04 -27.64
CA SER A 316 0.48 14.73 -26.37
C SER A 316 -0.25 14.05 -25.19
N GLN A 317 0.27 14.26 -23.98
CA GLN A 317 -0.29 13.76 -22.73
C GLN A 317 -1.17 14.82 -22.07
N ILE A 318 -2.22 14.39 -21.36
CA ILE A 318 -2.96 15.25 -20.43
C ILE A 318 -2.84 14.70 -19.00
N ASN A 319 -2.59 15.60 -18.06
CA ASN A 319 -2.34 15.36 -16.65
C ASN A 319 -3.39 16.09 -15.81
N PHE A 320 -4.04 15.40 -14.88
CA PHE A 320 -5.07 15.96 -14.00
C PHE A 320 -4.62 15.99 -12.54
N TYR A 321 -4.91 17.10 -11.86
CA TYR A 321 -4.56 17.38 -10.47
C TYR A 321 -5.73 18.04 -9.75
N GLY A 322 -5.90 17.79 -8.45
CA GLY A 322 -6.98 18.38 -7.65
C GLY A 322 -8.38 17.97 -8.16
N ASP A 323 -9.36 18.85 -8.01
CA ASP A 323 -10.74 18.61 -8.46
C ASP A 323 -10.96 19.07 -9.91
N VAL A 324 -11.34 18.17 -10.81
CA VAL A 324 -11.57 18.48 -12.23
C VAL A 324 -12.87 17.84 -12.72
N THR A 325 -13.84 18.66 -13.15
CA THR A 325 -15.05 18.17 -13.83
C THR A 325 -15.10 18.62 -15.28
N ILE A 326 -15.22 17.69 -16.21
CA ILE A 326 -15.37 17.92 -17.65
C ILE A 326 -16.74 17.43 -18.10
N ASN A 327 -17.63 18.34 -18.52
CA ASN A 327 -18.89 17.99 -19.17
C ASN A 327 -18.81 18.29 -20.68
N ALA A 328 -18.78 17.28 -21.53
CA ALA A 328 -18.65 17.44 -22.98
C ALA A 328 -19.81 16.80 -23.74
N ASN A 329 -20.36 17.50 -24.73
CA ASN A 329 -21.52 17.02 -25.49
C ASN A 329 -21.20 16.76 -26.97
N SER A 330 -19.90 16.74 -27.32
CA SER A 330 -19.32 16.24 -28.59
C SER A 330 -19.09 14.71 -28.57
N ASN A 331 -18.33 14.12 -29.51
CA ASN A 331 -18.13 12.65 -29.60
C ASN A 331 -17.50 12.03 -28.34
N TYR A 332 -16.44 12.66 -27.84
CA TYR A 332 -15.70 12.29 -26.63
C TYR A 332 -15.52 13.54 -25.78
N SER A 333 -15.00 13.41 -24.57
CA SER A 333 -14.74 14.53 -23.68
C SER A 333 -13.30 15.03 -23.83
N ILE A 334 -12.35 14.11 -23.91
CA ILE A 334 -10.94 14.36 -24.20
C ILE A 334 -10.40 13.36 -25.23
N VAL A 335 -9.46 13.80 -26.06
CA VAL A 335 -8.81 12.97 -27.08
C VAL A 335 -7.28 13.17 -27.01
N TYR A 336 -6.53 12.26 -26.39
CA TYR A 336 -5.08 12.42 -26.19
C TYR A 336 -4.33 11.12 -26.41
N ARG A 337 -2.99 11.14 -26.39
CA ARG A 337 -2.19 9.91 -26.48
C ARG A 337 -2.22 9.15 -25.16
N SER A 338 -2.00 9.86 -24.07
CA SER A 338 -2.00 9.33 -22.71
C SER A 338 -2.75 10.28 -21.77
N VAL A 339 -3.36 9.69 -20.75
CA VAL A 339 -4.05 10.40 -19.66
C VAL A 339 -3.46 9.96 -18.34
N ARG A 340 -3.06 10.91 -17.50
CA ARG A 340 -2.61 10.63 -16.12
C ARG A 340 -3.44 11.42 -15.12
N VAL A 341 -4.01 10.73 -14.13
CA VAL A 341 -4.69 11.33 -12.99
C VAL A 341 -3.75 11.16 -11.79
N HIS A 342 -3.21 12.27 -11.28
CA HIS A 342 -2.14 12.28 -10.27
C HIS A 342 -2.68 12.02 -8.86
N PRO A 343 -1.82 11.65 -7.87
CA PRO A 343 -2.25 11.31 -6.52
C PRO A 343 -3.17 12.36 -5.88
N GLY A 344 -4.24 11.89 -5.22
CA GLY A 344 -5.23 12.74 -4.56
C GLY A 344 -6.17 13.52 -5.48
N ALA A 345 -5.98 13.48 -6.82
CA ALA A 345 -6.88 14.13 -7.76
C ALA A 345 -8.24 13.40 -7.84
N ASN A 346 -9.30 14.17 -8.12
CA ASN A 346 -10.67 13.69 -8.21
C ASN A 346 -11.30 14.21 -9.52
N VAL A 347 -11.36 13.32 -10.52
CA VAL A 347 -11.65 13.70 -11.90
C VAL A 347 -12.97 13.08 -12.35
N ASN A 348 -13.91 13.94 -12.78
CA ASN A 348 -15.22 13.55 -13.28
C ASN A 348 -15.35 13.91 -14.77
N ILE A 349 -15.57 12.92 -15.63
CA ILE A 349 -15.69 13.10 -17.09
C ILE A 349 -17.07 12.61 -17.54
N ASN A 350 -17.93 13.55 -17.92
CA ASN A 350 -19.30 13.31 -18.34
C ASN A 350 -19.48 13.68 -19.81
N GLY A 351 -20.03 12.78 -20.63
CA GLY A 351 -20.31 13.15 -22.02
C GLY A 351 -20.92 12.07 -22.89
N ASN A 352 -20.89 12.23 -24.22
CA ASN A 352 -21.31 11.14 -25.11
C ASN A 352 -20.30 9.99 -25.03
N GLY A 353 -19.00 10.31 -25.08
CA GLY A 353 -17.87 9.43 -24.79
C GLY A 353 -16.97 10.08 -23.74
N GLY A 354 -16.23 9.29 -22.98
CA GLY A 354 -15.28 9.80 -21.99
C GLY A 354 -13.95 10.16 -22.65
N ILE A 355 -13.03 9.20 -22.65
CA ILE A 355 -11.66 9.33 -23.13
C ILE A 355 -11.51 8.58 -24.46
N ALA A 356 -10.98 9.23 -25.49
CA ALA A 356 -10.42 8.54 -26.65
C ALA A 356 -8.89 8.63 -26.62
N LEU A 357 -8.23 7.49 -26.77
CA LEU A 357 -6.77 7.39 -26.83
C LEU A 357 -6.33 7.22 -28.27
N LYS A 358 -5.49 8.16 -28.72
CA LYS A 358 -5.19 8.40 -30.13
C LYS A 358 -3.72 8.74 -30.29
N SER A 359 -3.09 8.19 -31.32
CA SER A 359 -1.67 8.44 -31.57
C SER A 359 -1.35 8.51 -33.06
N ASN A 360 -0.28 9.22 -33.40
CA ASN A 360 0.29 9.29 -34.74
C ASN A 360 1.52 8.37 -34.85
N TYR A 361 1.73 7.76 -36.02
CA TYR A 361 2.92 6.98 -36.33
C TYR A 361 4.21 7.82 -36.20
N SER A 362 4.16 9.10 -36.55
CA SER A 362 5.30 10.03 -36.43
C SER A 362 5.68 10.36 -34.98
N ALA A 363 4.81 10.07 -34.00
CA ALA A 363 4.99 10.47 -32.61
C ALA A 363 5.90 9.54 -31.79
N GLY A 364 6.98 9.04 -32.41
CA GLY A 364 8.00 8.21 -31.76
C GLY A 364 7.55 6.80 -31.32
N PRO A 365 8.52 5.94 -30.95
CA PRO A 365 8.28 4.54 -30.60
C PRO A 365 7.71 4.32 -29.19
N THR A 366 7.44 5.37 -28.42
CA THR A 366 7.02 5.24 -27.02
C THR A 366 5.69 4.48 -26.89
N ASN A 367 5.68 3.37 -26.13
CA ASN A 367 4.47 2.56 -25.91
C ASN A 367 3.48 3.22 -24.90
N ASN A 368 3.65 4.51 -24.62
CA ASN A 368 2.80 5.27 -23.71
C ASN A 368 1.52 5.72 -24.44
N ILE A 369 0.61 4.77 -24.70
CA ILE A 369 -0.78 5.03 -25.09
C ILE A 369 -1.66 4.40 -24.03
N GLY A 370 -2.42 5.20 -23.27
CA GLY A 370 -3.14 4.64 -22.12
C GLY A 370 -3.70 5.63 -21.10
N VAL A 371 -4.28 5.08 -20.04
CA VAL A 371 -4.73 5.83 -18.86
C VAL A 371 -4.03 5.28 -17.62
N THR A 372 -3.46 6.16 -16.82
CA THR A 372 -2.95 5.84 -15.47
C THR A 372 -3.69 6.68 -14.43
N VAL A 373 -4.29 6.02 -13.45
CA VAL A 373 -4.85 6.63 -12.24
C VAL A 373 -3.92 6.30 -11.09
N ASP A 374 -3.25 7.31 -10.55
CA ASP A 374 -2.24 7.15 -9.51
C ASP A 374 -2.83 6.87 -8.13
N SER A 375 -1.95 6.54 -7.17
CA SER A 375 -2.34 6.08 -5.85
C SER A 375 -3.27 7.06 -5.14
N SER A 376 -4.33 6.53 -4.53
CA SER A 376 -5.41 7.28 -3.88
C SER A 376 -6.17 8.28 -4.76
N ALA A 377 -5.92 8.35 -6.07
CA ALA A 377 -6.64 9.23 -6.99
C ALA A 377 -7.96 8.60 -7.47
N ARG A 378 -8.89 9.44 -7.96
CA ARG A 378 -10.19 9.01 -8.47
C ARG A 378 -10.44 9.48 -9.90
N LEU A 379 -10.87 8.56 -10.76
CA LEU A 379 -11.35 8.85 -12.10
C LEU A 379 -12.74 8.24 -12.30
N ASN A 380 -13.73 9.11 -12.44
CA ASN A 380 -15.12 8.77 -12.73
C ASN A 380 -15.46 9.17 -14.17
N ILE A 381 -15.99 8.24 -14.95
CA ILE A 381 -16.42 8.48 -16.33
C ILE A 381 -17.88 8.06 -16.49
N SER A 382 -18.74 8.98 -16.93
CA SER A 382 -20.12 8.69 -17.34
C SER A 382 -20.32 9.04 -18.82
N SER A 383 -20.38 8.01 -19.68
CA SER A 383 -20.62 8.17 -21.11
C SER A 383 -22.06 7.77 -21.51
N ARG A 384 -22.64 8.50 -22.46
CA ARG A 384 -24.03 8.26 -22.91
C ARG A 384 -24.13 7.37 -24.15
N SER A 385 -23.36 7.64 -25.21
CA SER A 385 -23.58 7.03 -26.54
C SER A 385 -22.33 6.55 -27.29
N LYS A 386 -21.15 6.78 -26.72
CA LYS A 386 -19.84 6.29 -27.15
C LYS A 386 -19.13 5.61 -25.97
N PRO A 387 -18.05 4.85 -26.20
CA PRO A 387 -17.34 4.21 -25.10
C PRO A 387 -16.89 5.19 -24.02
N GLY A 388 -16.87 4.72 -22.77
CA GLY A 388 -16.28 5.47 -21.65
C GLY A 388 -14.79 5.67 -21.84
N MET A 389 -14.09 4.60 -22.26
CA MET A 389 -12.73 4.66 -22.79
C MET A 389 -12.67 3.99 -24.17
N TYR A 390 -12.02 4.63 -25.14
CA TYR A 390 -11.83 4.10 -26.49
C TYR A 390 -10.35 4.13 -26.88
N PHE A 391 -9.74 2.95 -26.99
CA PHE A 391 -8.36 2.77 -27.44
C PHE A 391 -8.40 2.57 -28.96
N ILE A 392 -8.07 3.63 -29.71
CA ILE A 392 -8.14 3.67 -31.16
C ILE A 392 -6.95 2.94 -31.78
N ARG A 393 -7.25 2.05 -32.73
CA ARG A 393 -6.31 1.33 -33.61
C ARG A 393 -4.95 2.02 -33.79
N ASP A 394 -3.91 1.34 -33.31
CA ASP A 394 -2.49 1.69 -33.41
C ASP A 394 -1.67 0.40 -33.55
N ASN A 395 -0.38 0.48 -33.89
CA ASN A 395 0.49 -0.70 -33.96
C ASN A 395 1.32 -0.93 -32.67
N ARG A 396 1.18 -0.05 -31.67
CA ARG A 396 1.87 -0.13 -30.36
C ARG A 396 1.03 -0.90 -29.33
N GLY A 397 1.57 -1.01 -28.11
CA GLY A 397 0.83 -1.51 -26.95
C GLY A 397 0.00 -0.40 -26.28
N TYR A 398 -1.08 -0.80 -25.61
CA TYR A 398 -1.90 0.05 -24.77
C TYR A 398 -1.77 -0.33 -23.30
N HIS A 399 -1.96 0.63 -22.38
CA HIS A 399 -2.11 0.36 -20.96
C HIS A 399 -3.34 1.02 -20.33
N LEU A 400 -3.86 0.39 -19.29
CA LEU A 400 -4.79 0.93 -18.32
C LEU A 400 -4.26 0.56 -16.93
N THR A 401 -4.10 1.55 -16.06
CA THR A 401 -3.55 1.33 -14.71
C THR A 401 -4.38 2.05 -13.68
N ALA A 402 -4.80 1.33 -12.64
CA ALA A 402 -5.27 1.91 -11.38
C ALA A 402 -4.24 1.50 -10.31
N ASN A 403 -3.45 2.45 -9.81
CA ASN A 403 -2.40 2.22 -8.81
C ASN A 403 -2.99 2.00 -7.40
N SER A 404 -2.13 1.81 -6.39
CA SER A 404 -2.56 1.41 -5.04
C SER A 404 -3.63 2.34 -4.44
N GLY A 405 -4.74 1.77 -3.96
CA GLY A 405 -5.87 2.53 -3.40
C GLY A 405 -6.61 3.46 -4.39
N ALA A 406 -6.29 3.43 -5.69
CA ALA A 406 -6.97 4.25 -6.69
C ALA A 406 -8.43 3.81 -6.91
N SER A 407 -9.28 4.76 -7.33
CA SER A 407 -10.65 4.48 -7.74
C SER A 407 -10.84 4.76 -9.23
N LEU A 408 -11.23 3.72 -9.99
CA LEU A 408 -11.51 3.81 -11.42
C LEU A 408 -12.95 3.38 -11.69
N ILE A 409 -13.82 4.33 -11.99
CA ILE A 409 -15.24 4.08 -12.25
C ILE A 409 -15.57 4.51 -13.68
N VAL A 410 -16.08 3.58 -14.49
CA VAL A 410 -16.50 3.85 -15.88
C VAL A 410 -17.90 3.28 -16.10
N HIS A 411 -18.84 4.16 -16.43
CA HIS A 411 -20.20 3.81 -16.81
C HIS A 411 -20.49 4.24 -18.24
N SER A 412 -21.12 3.36 -19.02
CA SER A 412 -21.65 3.70 -20.35
C SER A 412 -23.13 3.33 -20.48
N GLN A 413 -23.97 4.29 -20.84
CA GLN A 413 -25.41 4.07 -20.97
C GLN A 413 -25.73 3.25 -22.22
N SER A 414 -25.35 3.73 -23.41
CA SER A 414 -25.72 3.10 -24.69
C SER A 414 -24.57 2.46 -25.48
N SER A 415 -23.36 2.39 -24.91
CA SER A 415 -22.16 1.85 -25.57
C SER A 415 -21.33 0.98 -24.62
N ASN A 416 -20.12 0.60 -25.03
CA ASN A 416 -19.21 -0.19 -24.19
C ASN A 416 -18.65 0.67 -23.04
N ALA A 417 -18.28 0.09 -21.89
CA ALA A 417 -17.54 0.86 -20.89
C ALA A 417 -16.12 1.15 -21.41
N ILE A 418 -15.44 0.09 -21.87
CA ILE A 418 -14.12 0.14 -22.51
C ILE A 418 -14.19 -0.58 -23.85
N SER A 419 -13.62 0.03 -24.89
CA SER A 419 -13.50 -0.54 -26.23
C SER A 419 -12.06 -0.42 -26.72
N VAL A 420 -11.47 -1.54 -27.12
CA VAL A 420 -10.08 -1.63 -27.59
C VAL A 420 -10.05 -2.24 -28.98
N GLU A 421 -9.57 -1.47 -29.95
CA GLU A 421 -9.39 -1.92 -31.32
C GLU A 421 -7.91 -2.05 -31.67
N ARG A 422 -7.54 -3.19 -32.28
CA ARG A 422 -6.27 -3.44 -33.00
C ARG A 422 -5.04 -2.79 -32.39
N GLY A 423 -4.24 -3.59 -31.70
CA GLY A 423 -2.96 -3.18 -31.14
C GLY A 423 -2.04 -4.38 -30.94
N ASN A 424 -0.78 -4.12 -30.60
CA ASN A 424 0.19 -5.19 -30.33
C ASN A 424 -0.16 -5.93 -29.02
N SER A 425 -0.59 -5.18 -28.00
CA SER A 425 -1.03 -5.73 -26.72
C SER A 425 -1.87 -4.71 -25.96
N PHE A 426 -2.65 -5.18 -24.99
CA PHE A 426 -3.33 -4.34 -24.00
C PHE A 426 -2.97 -4.85 -22.60
N SER A 427 -2.48 -3.98 -21.71
CA SER A 427 -2.25 -4.32 -20.30
C SER A 427 -3.22 -3.56 -19.40
N PHE A 428 -3.96 -4.28 -18.56
CA PHE A 428 -4.71 -3.70 -17.45
C PHE A 428 -4.04 -4.13 -16.13
N LEU A 429 -3.63 -3.15 -15.32
CA LEU A 429 -3.17 -3.37 -13.96
C LEU A 429 -4.13 -2.72 -12.97
N VAL A 430 -4.60 -3.50 -12.00
CA VAL A 430 -5.29 -3.01 -10.81
C VAL A 430 -4.40 -3.32 -9.61
N GLY A 431 -3.86 -2.27 -9.02
CA GLY A 431 -2.90 -2.29 -7.91
C GLY A 431 -3.53 -2.65 -6.56
N PRO A 432 -2.72 -2.73 -5.49
CA PRO A 432 -3.19 -3.24 -4.21
C PRO A 432 -4.26 -2.32 -3.60
N GLY A 433 -5.34 -2.90 -3.06
CA GLY A 433 -6.46 -2.14 -2.49
C GLY A 433 -7.22 -1.22 -3.46
N ALA A 434 -6.93 -1.25 -4.77
CA ALA A 434 -7.62 -0.39 -5.75
C ALA A 434 -9.05 -0.88 -6.05
N ASN A 435 -9.97 0.05 -6.27
CA ASN A 435 -11.40 -0.20 -6.49
C ASN A 435 -11.79 0.19 -7.92
N THR A 436 -12.03 -0.80 -8.76
CA THR A 436 -12.43 -0.65 -10.16
C THR A 436 -13.89 -1.06 -10.37
N GLN A 437 -14.69 -0.20 -11.01
CA GLN A 437 -16.07 -0.51 -11.39
C GLN A 437 -16.33 -0.12 -12.84
N LEU A 438 -16.53 -1.11 -13.70
CA LEU A 438 -16.77 -0.93 -15.13
C LEU A 438 -18.18 -1.43 -15.45
N SER A 439 -19.01 -0.59 -16.10
CA SER A 439 -20.40 -0.94 -16.36
C SER A 439 -20.95 -0.41 -17.68
N SER A 440 -21.86 -1.18 -18.28
CA SER A 440 -22.53 -0.86 -19.56
C SER A 440 -24.00 -1.24 -19.52
N SER A 441 -24.89 -0.43 -20.13
CA SER A 441 -26.35 -0.59 -19.99
C SER A 441 -27.13 -0.88 -21.28
N SER A 442 -26.47 -1.07 -22.43
CA SER A 442 -27.15 -1.39 -23.71
C SER A 442 -27.03 -2.87 -24.08
N GLY A 443 -28.15 -3.51 -24.45
CA GLY A 443 -28.15 -4.93 -24.83
C GLY A 443 -27.30 -5.28 -26.06
N GLY A 444 -26.88 -4.27 -26.85
CA GLY A 444 -25.98 -4.43 -27.98
C GLY A 444 -24.48 -4.40 -27.62
N SER A 445 -24.12 -3.86 -26.44
CA SER A 445 -22.75 -3.55 -26.03
C SER A 445 -22.15 -4.58 -25.06
N SER A 446 -20.85 -4.43 -24.79
CA SER A 446 -20.11 -5.17 -23.77
C SER A 446 -19.53 -4.20 -22.74
N VAL A 447 -19.33 -4.62 -21.48
CA VAL A 447 -18.55 -3.77 -20.53
C VAL A 447 -17.15 -3.55 -21.09
N PHE A 448 -16.48 -4.62 -21.50
CA PHE A 448 -15.16 -4.60 -22.12
C PHE A 448 -15.22 -5.25 -23.51
N LEU A 449 -14.86 -4.51 -24.57
CA LEU A 449 -14.78 -5.03 -25.93
C LEU A 449 -13.32 -5.07 -26.41
N LEU A 450 -12.86 -6.25 -26.84
CA LEU A 450 -11.52 -6.50 -27.41
C LEU A 450 -11.65 -6.94 -28.88
N GLN A 451 -10.99 -6.25 -29.80
CA GLN A 451 -11.01 -6.55 -31.24
C GLN A 451 -9.61 -6.65 -31.83
N ASP A 452 -9.29 -7.78 -32.47
CA ASP A 452 -7.96 -8.12 -33.02
C ASP A 452 -6.79 -7.82 -32.02
N ILE A 453 -6.90 -8.18 -30.74
CA ILE A 453 -5.88 -7.85 -29.72
C ILE A 453 -5.71 -8.89 -28.60
N ALA A 454 -4.51 -8.98 -28.03
CA ALA A 454 -4.19 -9.77 -26.83
C ALA A 454 -4.10 -8.88 -25.57
N ALA A 455 -4.95 -9.16 -24.58
CA ALA A 455 -5.01 -8.47 -23.30
C ALA A 455 -4.37 -9.29 -22.17
N ARG A 456 -3.61 -8.61 -21.29
CA ARG A 456 -3.19 -9.12 -19.98
C ARG A 456 -3.84 -8.27 -18.90
N ILE A 457 -4.57 -8.90 -17.99
CA ILE A 457 -5.36 -8.24 -16.95
C ILE A 457 -4.84 -8.76 -15.61
N ASN A 458 -4.19 -7.91 -14.83
CA ASN A 458 -3.57 -8.28 -13.56
C ASN A 458 -4.32 -7.59 -12.42
N MET A 459 -4.78 -8.39 -11.45
CA MET A 459 -5.47 -7.93 -10.25
C MET A 459 -4.58 -8.26 -9.05
N GLN A 460 -4.17 -7.25 -8.30
CA GLN A 460 -3.25 -7.41 -7.16
C GLN A 460 -3.99 -7.55 -5.82
N GLU A 461 -3.20 -7.71 -4.76
CA GLU A 461 -3.63 -8.05 -3.40
C GLU A 461 -4.67 -7.07 -2.85
N GLY A 462 -5.75 -7.59 -2.27
CA GLY A 462 -6.82 -6.76 -1.68
C GLY A 462 -7.56 -5.86 -2.69
N SER A 463 -7.29 -5.97 -4.00
CA SER A 463 -8.00 -5.18 -5.01
C SER A 463 -9.43 -5.68 -5.24
N ARG A 464 -10.31 -4.75 -5.60
CA ARG A 464 -11.73 -5.01 -5.90
C ARG A 464 -12.06 -4.56 -7.32
N THR A 465 -12.54 -5.47 -8.15
CA THR A 465 -12.96 -5.17 -9.53
C THR A 465 -14.33 -5.74 -9.86
N VAL A 466 -15.23 -4.90 -10.36
CA VAL A 466 -16.57 -5.31 -10.82
C VAL A 466 -16.77 -4.95 -12.29
N PHE A 467 -17.09 -5.96 -13.11
CA PHE A 467 -17.54 -5.79 -14.49
C PHE A 467 -19.05 -6.07 -14.56
N GLU A 468 -19.89 -5.03 -14.71
CA GLU A 468 -21.35 -5.15 -14.63
C GLU A 468 -22.07 -4.77 -15.93
N HIS A 469 -22.75 -5.72 -16.57
CA HIS A 469 -23.69 -5.42 -17.67
C HIS A 469 -25.13 -5.29 -17.15
N ARG A 470 -25.76 -4.14 -17.40
CA ARG A 470 -27.10 -3.77 -16.92
C ARG A 470 -28.22 -3.96 -17.94
N GLY A 471 -27.89 -4.17 -19.22
CA GLY A 471 -28.83 -4.10 -20.35
C GLY A 471 -29.07 -5.40 -21.14
N GLY A 472 -28.51 -6.53 -20.70
CA GLY A 472 -28.61 -7.82 -21.42
C GLY A 472 -27.55 -8.05 -22.50
N GLY A 473 -26.48 -7.25 -22.50
CA GLY A 473 -25.24 -7.50 -23.25
C GLY A 473 -24.28 -8.39 -22.45
N SER A 474 -22.99 -8.34 -22.76
CA SER A 474 -21.96 -9.17 -22.11
C SER A 474 -21.02 -8.34 -21.21
N THR A 475 -20.35 -8.97 -20.23
CA THR A 475 -19.26 -8.27 -19.52
C THR A 475 -18.03 -8.18 -20.42
N PHE A 476 -17.72 -9.24 -21.16
CA PHE A 476 -16.64 -9.24 -22.16
C PHE A 476 -17.15 -9.57 -23.57
N GLY A 477 -16.65 -8.85 -24.56
CA GLY A 477 -16.85 -9.08 -25.98
C GLY A 477 -15.51 -9.29 -26.69
N PHE A 478 -15.44 -10.27 -27.58
CA PHE A 478 -14.25 -10.63 -28.35
C PHE A 478 -14.54 -10.66 -29.85
N GLY A 479 -13.69 -10.01 -30.65
CA GLY A 479 -13.68 -10.13 -32.11
C GLY A 479 -12.29 -10.39 -32.66
N GLY A 480 -12.20 -11.04 -33.83
CA GLY A 480 -10.95 -11.11 -34.61
C GLY A 480 -9.84 -11.98 -34.02
N GLY A 481 -10.17 -13.03 -33.26
CA GLY A 481 -9.17 -13.87 -32.61
C GLY A 481 -8.50 -13.20 -31.39
N SER A 482 -9.20 -12.27 -30.76
CA SER A 482 -8.73 -11.58 -29.55
C SER A 482 -8.58 -12.54 -28.36
N SER A 483 -7.68 -12.21 -27.45
CA SER A 483 -7.51 -12.98 -26.22
C SER A 483 -7.41 -12.10 -24.97
N ALA A 484 -7.78 -12.66 -23.82
CA ALA A 484 -7.56 -12.04 -22.51
C ALA A 484 -6.99 -13.09 -21.55
N ASN A 485 -5.96 -12.70 -20.79
CA ASN A 485 -5.42 -13.51 -19.69
C ASN A 485 -5.55 -12.74 -18.37
N PHE A 486 -6.34 -13.28 -17.44
CA PHE A 486 -6.55 -12.76 -16.10
C PHE A 486 -5.58 -13.44 -15.13
N ASN A 487 -4.62 -12.68 -14.61
CA ASN A 487 -3.76 -13.08 -13.51
C ASN A 487 -4.32 -12.48 -12.21
N LEU A 488 -4.85 -13.33 -11.34
CA LEU A 488 -5.42 -12.90 -10.07
C LEU A 488 -4.41 -13.19 -8.95
N ASN A 489 -3.82 -12.17 -8.35
CA ASN A 489 -2.88 -12.29 -7.24
C ASN A 489 -3.56 -11.84 -5.95
N TYR A 490 -4.34 -12.74 -5.33
CA TYR A 490 -5.09 -12.52 -4.09
C TYR A 490 -5.96 -11.24 -4.03
N PRO A 491 -6.76 -10.91 -5.07
CA PRO A 491 -7.75 -9.84 -4.96
C PRO A 491 -8.77 -10.14 -3.85
N GLU A 492 -9.33 -9.08 -3.28
CA GLU A 492 -10.47 -9.16 -2.36
C GLU A 492 -11.68 -9.74 -3.11
N LEU A 493 -11.94 -9.21 -4.31
CA LEU A 493 -13.11 -9.52 -5.12
C LEU A 493 -12.89 -9.20 -6.61
N VAL A 494 -13.26 -10.13 -7.49
CA VAL A 494 -13.42 -9.91 -8.92
C VAL A 494 -14.78 -10.47 -9.36
N GLU A 495 -15.68 -9.60 -9.81
CA GLU A 495 -17.02 -9.99 -10.28
C GLU A 495 -17.21 -9.75 -11.76
N PHE A 496 -17.81 -10.73 -12.44
CA PHE A 496 -18.39 -10.59 -13.77
C PHE A 496 -19.91 -10.78 -13.65
N ARG A 497 -20.66 -9.68 -13.66
CA ARG A 497 -22.09 -9.63 -13.37
C ARG A 497 -22.92 -9.22 -14.59
N LYS A 498 -24.05 -9.90 -14.83
CA LYS A 498 -25.15 -9.40 -15.67
C LYS A 498 -26.47 -9.38 -14.91
N THR A 499 -27.17 -8.25 -14.93
CA THR A 499 -28.46 -8.09 -14.22
C THR A 499 -29.65 -8.65 -15.01
N ASN A 500 -29.57 -8.62 -16.35
CA ASN A 500 -30.66 -8.98 -17.25
C ASN A 500 -30.36 -10.27 -18.04
N ALA A 501 -31.41 -11.03 -18.36
CA ALA A 501 -31.32 -12.15 -19.29
C ALA A 501 -31.08 -11.63 -20.71
N GLY A 502 -30.14 -12.22 -21.43
CA GLY A 502 -29.66 -11.71 -22.72
C GLY A 502 -28.44 -12.49 -23.18
N ARG A 503 -27.37 -11.78 -23.55
CA ARG A 503 -26.09 -12.40 -23.94
C ARG A 503 -25.40 -13.09 -22.75
N PRO A 504 -24.55 -14.11 -22.98
CA PRO A 504 -23.70 -14.68 -21.94
C PRO A 504 -22.69 -13.65 -21.40
N ILE A 505 -22.12 -13.94 -20.23
CA ILE A 505 -21.08 -13.11 -19.58
C ILE A 505 -19.91 -12.82 -20.54
N ILE A 506 -19.45 -13.84 -21.27
CA ILE A 506 -18.48 -13.68 -22.35
C ILE A 506 -19.12 -13.98 -23.71
N GLN A 507 -19.03 -13.02 -24.62
CA GLN A 507 -19.41 -13.17 -26.03
C GLN A 507 -18.15 -13.14 -26.90
N GLY A 508 -18.12 -13.96 -27.96
CA GLY A 508 -17.09 -13.88 -28.98
C GLY A 508 -17.59 -14.41 -30.31
N GLU A 509 -17.25 -13.72 -31.39
CA GLU A 509 -17.56 -14.16 -32.75
C GLU A 509 -16.30 -14.67 -33.45
N GLN A 510 -16.46 -15.70 -34.28
CA GLN A 510 -15.39 -16.38 -35.04
C GLN A 510 -14.45 -17.26 -34.19
N ASN A 511 -13.69 -18.13 -34.89
CA ASN A 511 -12.70 -19.04 -34.30
C ASN A 511 -11.48 -18.27 -33.78
N GLY A 512 -10.86 -18.79 -32.71
CA GLY A 512 -9.53 -18.35 -32.26
C GLY A 512 -9.52 -17.35 -31.11
N ASN A 513 -10.68 -16.87 -30.64
CA ASN A 513 -10.72 -16.07 -29.41
C ASN A 513 -10.43 -16.96 -28.19
N ALA A 514 -9.80 -16.39 -27.15
CA ALA A 514 -9.44 -17.14 -25.94
C ALA A 514 -9.51 -16.29 -24.66
N VAL A 515 -10.02 -16.87 -23.58
CA VAL A 515 -9.97 -16.28 -22.23
C VAL A 515 -9.33 -17.26 -21.28
N SER A 516 -8.21 -16.88 -20.71
CA SER A 516 -7.51 -17.61 -19.66
C SER A 516 -7.68 -16.89 -18.33
N ILE A 517 -7.86 -17.64 -17.26
CA ILE A 517 -7.87 -17.15 -15.88
C ILE A 517 -6.99 -18.06 -15.04
N ASN A 518 -6.01 -17.47 -14.36
CA ASN A 518 -5.13 -18.13 -13.42
C ASN A 518 -5.63 -17.84 -12.00
N ILE A 519 -6.01 -18.90 -11.29
CA ILE A 519 -6.53 -18.85 -9.92
C ILE A 519 -5.47 -19.49 -9.01
N GLN A 520 -4.82 -18.64 -8.21
CA GLN A 520 -3.85 -19.05 -7.18
C GLN A 520 -4.47 -19.98 -6.14
N ASN A 521 -3.60 -20.67 -5.40
CA ASN A 521 -3.97 -21.53 -4.29
C ASN A 521 -4.87 -20.80 -3.27
N ASN A 522 -5.75 -21.55 -2.62
CA ASN A 522 -6.73 -21.08 -1.65
C ASN A 522 -7.81 -20.12 -2.17
N MET A 523 -7.78 -19.66 -3.44
CA MET A 523 -8.90 -18.94 -4.05
C MET A 523 -9.91 -19.90 -4.70
N GLU A 524 -11.17 -19.46 -4.78
CA GLU A 524 -12.23 -20.17 -5.51
C GLU A 524 -13.00 -19.24 -6.44
N VAL A 525 -13.61 -19.82 -7.48
CA VAL A 525 -14.62 -19.19 -8.31
C VAL A 525 -15.98 -19.78 -7.97
N SER A 526 -16.95 -18.94 -7.64
CA SER A 526 -18.37 -19.29 -7.57
C SER A 526 -19.10 -18.81 -8.83
N ARG A 527 -20.02 -19.63 -9.34
CA ARG A 527 -20.91 -19.27 -10.45
C ARG A 527 -22.36 -19.31 -9.96
N HIS A 528 -23.13 -18.26 -10.24
CA HIS A 528 -24.52 -18.14 -9.80
C HIS A 528 -25.47 -17.83 -10.97
N LYS A 529 -26.72 -18.24 -10.81
CA LYS A 529 -27.86 -17.88 -11.67
C LYS A 529 -28.39 -16.47 -11.37
N ALA A 530 -29.30 -15.97 -12.22
CA ALA A 530 -29.95 -14.67 -12.06
C ALA A 530 -30.68 -14.46 -10.72
N ASN A 531 -31.20 -15.54 -10.13
CA ASN A 531 -31.87 -15.57 -8.83
C ASN A 531 -30.90 -15.68 -7.62
N GLY A 532 -29.58 -15.63 -7.85
CA GLY A 532 -28.55 -15.80 -6.82
C GLY A 532 -28.19 -17.26 -6.48
N GLU A 533 -28.93 -18.24 -7.00
CA GLU A 533 -28.69 -19.67 -6.78
C GLU A 533 -27.30 -20.08 -7.28
N MET A 534 -26.52 -20.73 -6.43
CA MET A 534 -25.22 -21.31 -6.78
C MET A 534 -25.36 -22.42 -7.81
N ILE A 535 -24.54 -22.37 -8.86
CA ILE A 535 -24.41 -23.40 -9.90
C ILE A 535 -23.31 -24.38 -9.50
N ASP A 536 -22.09 -23.87 -9.31
CA ASP A 536 -20.93 -24.66 -8.91
C ASP A 536 -19.84 -23.79 -8.24
N LYS A 537 -18.84 -24.50 -7.68
CA LYS A 537 -17.57 -23.94 -7.20
C LYS A 537 -16.42 -24.55 -7.99
N ILE A 538 -15.44 -23.72 -8.33
CA ILE A 538 -14.28 -24.09 -9.13
C ILE A 538 -13.02 -23.64 -8.36
N GLY A 539 -12.29 -24.61 -7.82
CA GLY A 539 -11.05 -24.38 -7.07
C GLY A 539 -9.85 -23.96 -7.95
N PRO A 540 -8.65 -23.84 -7.36
CA PRO A 540 -7.47 -23.24 -8.00
C PRO A 540 -7.03 -23.95 -9.29
N GLY A 541 -6.29 -23.22 -10.12
CA GLY A 541 -5.71 -23.73 -11.36
C GLY A 541 -5.81 -22.75 -12.55
N ASN A 542 -5.24 -23.19 -13.67
CA ASN A 542 -5.25 -22.46 -14.93
C ASN A 542 -6.39 -22.92 -15.82
N TYR A 543 -7.41 -22.08 -15.98
CA TYR A 543 -8.58 -22.40 -16.80
C TYR A 543 -8.56 -21.55 -18.06
N THR A 544 -8.66 -22.21 -19.22
CA THR A 544 -8.77 -21.54 -20.51
C THR A 544 -10.07 -21.92 -21.20
N SER A 545 -10.78 -20.91 -21.68
CA SER A 545 -11.97 -21.04 -22.51
C SER A 545 -11.63 -20.52 -23.91
N ARG A 546 -12.10 -21.18 -24.98
CA ARG A 546 -11.80 -20.79 -26.37
C ARG A 546 -13.05 -20.83 -27.25
N THR A 547 -13.09 -20.02 -28.31
CA THR A 547 -14.14 -20.16 -29.33
C THR A 547 -13.83 -21.31 -30.28
N SER A 548 -14.85 -22.16 -30.49
CA SER A 548 -14.87 -23.22 -31.50
C SER A 548 -16.21 -23.14 -32.23
N GLY A 549 -16.16 -22.66 -33.47
CA GLY A 549 -17.29 -22.00 -34.11
C GLY A 549 -17.74 -20.77 -33.31
N ASN A 550 -19.04 -20.50 -33.32
CA ASN A 550 -19.66 -19.40 -32.54
C ASN A 550 -20.01 -19.83 -31.09
N ARG A 551 -19.23 -20.73 -30.48
CA ARG A 551 -19.46 -21.22 -29.11
C ARG A 551 -18.16 -21.20 -28.31
N TRP A 552 -18.22 -20.73 -27.08
CA TRP A 552 -17.11 -20.89 -26.13
C TRP A 552 -17.14 -22.29 -25.51
N GLN A 553 -15.96 -22.88 -25.35
CA GLN A 553 -15.73 -24.14 -24.67
C GLN A 553 -14.72 -23.90 -23.55
N GLY A 554 -15.09 -24.19 -22.31
CA GLY A 554 -14.28 -23.97 -21.11
C GLY A 554 -15.05 -24.33 -19.84
N LYS A 555 -14.37 -24.39 -18.69
CA LYS A 555 -14.99 -24.76 -17.39
C LYS A 555 -15.67 -23.59 -16.68
N ILE A 556 -15.09 -22.39 -16.76
CA ILE A 556 -15.58 -21.18 -16.09
C ILE A 556 -16.46 -20.35 -17.03
N PHE A 557 -15.91 -19.98 -18.18
CA PHE A 557 -16.58 -19.14 -19.19
C PHE A 557 -17.14 -20.00 -20.33
N ASP A 558 -18.26 -20.67 -20.06
CA ASP A 558 -19.11 -21.23 -21.10
C ASP A 558 -20.08 -20.15 -21.65
N VAL A 559 -20.79 -20.46 -22.74
CA VAL A 559 -21.84 -19.60 -23.31
C VAL A 559 -23.21 -19.76 -22.64
N SER A 560 -23.29 -20.35 -21.44
CA SER A 560 -24.58 -20.50 -20.77
C SER A 560 -25.15 -19.14 -20.40
N THR A 561 -26.37 -18.88 -20.88
CA THR A 561 -27.14 -17.71 -20.46
C THR A 561 -27.64 -17.83 -19.02
N GLU A 562 -27.56 -19.01 -18.41
CA GLU A 562 -27.94 -19.28 -17.02
C GLU A 562 -26.95 -18.68 -16.02
N VAL A 563 -25.66 -18.57 -16.35
CA VAL A 563 -24.67 -17.94 -15.47
C VAL A 563 -24.83 -16.42 -15.54
N ASN A 564 -25.18 -15.79 -14.43
CA ASN A 564 -25.37 -14.33 -14.30
C ASN A 564 -24.26 -13.65 -13.50
N LEU A 565 -23.64 -14.37 -12.57
CA LEU A 565 -22.52 -13.88 -11.78
C LEU A 565 -21.43 -14.95 -11.79
N ILE A 566 -20.22 -14.54 -12.16
CA ILE A 566 -18.99 -15.26 -11.83
C ILE A 566 -18.27 -14.38 -10.81
N GLN A 567 -18.11 -14.88 -9.60
CA GLN A 567 -17.41 -14.21 -8.53
C GLN A 567 -16.13 -14.98 -8.23
N VAL A 568 -15.01 -14.27 -8.21
CA VAL A 568 -13.72 -14.76 -7.78
C VAL A 568 -13.31 -13.95 -6.57
N GLY A 569 -12.74 -14.59 -5.56
CA GLY A 569 -12.18 -13.89 -4.43
C GLY A 569 -11.34 -14.82 -3.59
N SER A 570 -10.48 -14.25 -2.78
CA SER A 570 -9.86 -15.00 -1.69
C SER A 570 -10.92 -15.28 -0.62
N PRO A 571 -11.26 -16.55 -0.30
CA PRO A 571 -11.98 -16.92 0.91
C PRO A 571 -11.05 -16.84 2.12
N VAL A 572 -10.33 -15.71 2.27
CA VAL A 572 -9.68 -15.37 3.54
C VAL A 572 -10.80 -15.02 4.50
N THR A 573 -11.23 -16.01 5.27
CA THR A 573 -11.72 -15.80 6.62
C THR A 573 -10.46 -15.58 7.45
N PRO A 574 -10.26 -14.41 8.09
CA PRO A 574 -9.10 -14.21 8.93
C PRO A 574 -9.14 -15.22 10.08
N VAL A 575 -8.01 -15.86 10.36
CA VAL A 575 -7.85 -16.78 11.49
C VAL A 575 -6.96 -16.16 12.55
N ILE A 576 -7.15 -16.57 13.80
CA ILE A 576 -6.35 -16.14 14.95
C ILE A 576 -6.29 -17.26 15.98
N GLU A 577 -5.09 -17.53 16.50
CA GLU A 577 -4.82 -18.41 17.64
C GLU A 577 -3.97 -17.62 18.63
N VAL A 578 -4.34 -17.63 19.91
CA VAL A 578 -3.66 -16.85 20.96
C VAL A 578 -3.06 -17.83 21.96
N ASN A 579 -1.82 -17.58 22.38
CA ASN A 579 -1.17 -18.36 23.44
C ASN A 579 -1.85 -18.12 24.81
N ASP A 580 -1.49 -18.92 25.81
CA ASP A 580 -2.00 -18.71 27.17
C ASP A 580 -1.41 -17.45 27.81
N ILE A 581 -2.28 -16.72 28.50
CA ILE A 581 -2.01 -15.39 29.05
C ILE A 581 -1.91 -15.49 30.58
N TYR A 582 -0.86 -14.91 31.15
CA TYR A 582 -0.59 -14.92 32.59
C TYR A 582 -0.32 -13.51 33.11
N THR A 583 -0.69 -13.25 34.36
CA THR A 583 -0.58 -11.91 34.99
C THR A 583 0.82 -11.32 35.05
N PHE A 584 1.88 -12.13 34.91
CA PHE A 584 3.27 -11.67 34.95
C PHE A 584 3.85 -11.29 33.58
N GLN A 585 3.14 -11.58 32.48
CA GLN A 585 3.63 -11.28 31.14
C GLN A 585 3.46 -9.79 30.81
N THR A 586 4.43 -9.22 30.10
CA THR A 586 4.36 -7.87 29.51
C THR A 586 3.88 -7.89 28.06
N THR A 587 3.81 -9.06 27.42
CA THR A 587 3.38 -9.24 26.04
C THR A 587 2.41 -10.42 25.87
N ILE A 588 1.52 -10.32 24.89
CA ILE A 588 0.63 -11.41 24.46
C ILE A 588 1.08 -11.85 23.06
N THR A 589 1.22 -13.16 22.83
CA THR A 589 1.70 -13.71 21.55
C THR A 589 0.71 -14.71 20.96
N GLY A 590 0.83 -14.97 19.67
CA GLY A 590 0.02 -15.95 18.96
C GLY A 590 0.29 -15.94 17.46
N THR A 591 -0.59 -16.60 16.71
CA THR A 591 -0.59 -16.59 15.25
C THR A 591 -1.91 -16.02 14.72
N ALA A 592 -1.88 -15.40 13.56
CA ALA A 592 -3.05 -14.96 12.82
C ALA A 592 -2.79 -15.09 11.32
N THR A 593 -3.78 -14.77 10.49
CA THR A 593 -3.53 -14.60 9.05
C THR A 593 -2.39 -13.57 8.83
N PRO A 594 -1.38 -13.87 8.00
CA PRO A 594 -0.28 -12.95 7.74
C PRO A 594 -0.74 -11.55 7.34
N ASN A 595 -0.08 -10.52 7.87
CA ASN A 595 -0.40 -9.10 7.69
C ASN A 595 -1.78 -8.65 8.25
N ALA A 596 -2.49 -9.48 9.02
CA ALA A 596 -3.75 -9.08 9.64
C ALA A 596 -3.53 -8.15 10.86
N GLU A 597 -4.37 -7.13 10.99
CA GLU A 597 -4.47 -6.31 12.21
C GLU A 597 -5.14 -7.14 13.31
N VAL A 598 -4.38 -7.54 14.32
CA VAL A 598 -4.90 -8.23 15.51
C VAL A 598 -5.31 -7.17 16.53
N THR A 599 -6.58 -7.17 16.91
CA THR A 599 -7.14 -6.37 18.00
C THR A 599 -7.40 -7.26 19.22
N VAL A 600 -7.00 -6.80 20.41
CA VAL A 600 -7.46 -7.33 21.69
C VAL A 600 -8.32 -6.29 22.40
N THR A 601 -9.41 -6.75 23.00
CA THR A 601 -10.28 -5.97 23.89
C THR A 601 -10.54 -6.69 25.21
N GLY A 602 -10.75 -5.92 26.26
CA GLY A 602 -11.14 -6.37 27.60
C GLY A 602 -12.09 -5.37 28.27
N PRO A 603 -12.44 -5.59 29.55
CA PRO A 603 -13.17 -4.61 30.35
C PRO A 603 -12.36 -3.31 30.57
N ASP A 604 -13.02 -2.29 31.10
CA ASP A 604 -12.42 -1.00 31.51
C ASP A 604 -11.61 -0.30 30.39
N ASP A 605 -12.18 -0.28 29.18
CA ASP A 605 -11.58 0.30 27.96
C ASP A 605 -10.20 -0.28 27.58
N PHE A 606 -9.85 -1.47 28.10
CA PHE A 606 -8.63 -2.17 27.69
C PHE A 606 -8.72 -2.55 26.21
N LYS A 607 -7.98 -1.83 25.36
CA LYS A 607 -7.82 -2.13 23.93
C LYS A 607 -6.36 -1.99 23.51
N ARG A 608 -5.87 -2.94 22.72
CA ARG A 608 -4.58 -2.86 22.00
C ARG A 608 -4.74 -3.42 20.59
N THR A 609 -3.86 -2.99 19.69
CA THR A 609 -3.76 -3.51 18.33
C THR A 609 -2.30 -3.81 17.99
N THR A 610 -2.09 -4.75 17.08
CA THR A 610 -0.79 -5.07 16.46
C THR A 610 -1.05 -5.62 15.05
N THR A 611 -0.01 -5.83 14.25
CA THR A 611 -0.14 -6.49 12.95
C THR A 611 0.67 -7.79 12.96
N ALA A 612 0.04 -8.89 12.54
CA ALA A 612 0.76 -10.16 12.36
C ALA A 612 1.79 -10.04 11.23
N ASN A 613 2.97 -10.62 11.42
CA ASN A 613 4.04 -10.56 10.42
C ASN A 613 3.72 -11.41 9.18
N SER A 614 4.64 -11.46 8.22
CA SER A 614 4.50 -12.22 6.97
C SER A 614 4.39 -13.75 7.14
N GLU A 615 4.78 -14.28 8.31
CA GLU A 615 4.64 -15.70 8.68
C GLU A 615 3.32 -15.97 9.45
N GLY A 616 2.60 -14.91 9.83
CA GLY A 616 1.42 -14.96 10.67
C GLY A 616 1.68 -14.81 12.17
N ASN A 617 2.94 -14.68 12.61
CA ASN A 617 3.27 -14.50 14.03
C ASN A 617 2.93 -13.07 14.49
N PHE A 618 2.28 -12.90 15.65
CA PHE A 618 2.00 -11.58 16.23
C PHE A 618 2.47 -11.46 17.68
N THR A 619 2.73 -10.22 18.10
CA THR A 619 3.00 -9.85 19.50
C THR A 619 2.32 -8.53 19.81
N ILE A 620 1.56 -8.50 20.91
CA ILE A 620 0.90 -7.33 21.46
C ILE A 620 1.67 -6.94 22.73
N ASP A 621 2.22 -5.73 22.76
CA ASP A 621 2.78 -5.16 23.99
C ASP A 621 1.65 -4.63 24.88
N VAL A 622 1.62 -5.12 26.13
CA VAL A 622 0.71 -4.64 27.18
C VAL A 622 1.46 -3.96 28.32
N GLY A 623 2.80 -4.04 28.35
CA GLY A 623 3.65 -3.52 29.41
C GLY A 623 3.16 -3.92 30.80
N ASN A 624 3.12 -2.95 31.71
CA ASN A 624 2.60 -3.13 33.08
C ASN A 624 1.06 -3.06 33.17
N ALA A 625 0.35 -3.03 32.03
CA ALA A 625 -1.12 -2.92 31.98
C ALA A 625 -1.80 -4.29 31.71
N MET A 626 -1.11 -5.41 31.94
CA MET A 626 -1.71 -6.74 31.89
C MET A 626 -2.89 -6.83 32.88
N PRO A 627 -4.10 -7.24 32.47
CA PRO A 627 -5.24 -7.37 33.37
C PRO A 627 -5.03 -8.42 34.47
N ASN A 628 -5.83 -8.31 35.54
CA ASN A 628 -5.80 -9.26 36.65
C ASN A 628 -6.23 -10.67 36.24
N ALA A 629 -5.82 -11.68 37.03
CA ALA A 629 -6.26 -13.05 36.82
C ALA A 629 -7.80 -13.17 36.90
N GLY A 630 -8.36 -14.03 36.05
CA GLY A 630 -9.81 -14.20 35.90
C GLY A 630 -10.49 -13.23 34.93
N ILE A 631 -9.80 -12.19 34.45
CA ILE A 631 -10.31 -11.31 33.38
C ILE A 631 -10.27 -12.05 32.04
N GLU A 632 -11.36 -12.01 31.30
CA GLU A 632 -11.44 -12.50 29.92
C GLU A 632 -11.06 -11.39 28.93
N LEU A 633 -10.21 -11.75 27.97
CA LEU A 633 -9.80 -10.92 26.84
C LEU A 633 -10.31 -11.52 25.54
N SER A 634 -10.89 -10.68 24.68
CA SER A 634 -11.42 -11.03 23.38
C SER A 634 -10.48 -10.56 22.26
N PHE A 635 -10.21 -11.44 21.31
CA PHE A 635 -9.25 -11.22 20.22
C PHE A 635 -9.92 -11.39 18.86
N THR A 636 -9.59 -10.52 17.92
CA THR A 636 -9.99 -10.62 16.51
C THR A 636 -8.84 -10.26 15.58
N ALA A 637 -8.74 -10.94 14.45
CA ALA A 637 -7.86 -10.55 13.35
C ALA A 637 -8.68 -9.90 12.23
N SER A 638 -8.22 -8.76 11.71
CA SER A 638 -8.85 -7.99 10.65
C SER A 638 -7.91 -7.90 9.44
N ILE A 639 -8.36 -8.32 8.25
CA ILE A 639 -7.60 -8.13 7.01
C ILE A 639 -8.53 -7.96 5.81
N TYR A 640 -8.17 -7.06 4.90
CA TYR A 640 -8.95 -6.69 3.71
C TYR A 640 -10.45 -6.43 3.99
N GLY A 641 -10.75 -5.74 5.10
CA GLY A 641 -12.12 -5.39 5.51
C GLY A 641 -12.94 -6.55 6.09
N ARG A 642 -12.34 -7.71 6.36
CA ARG A 642 -12.97 -8.86 7.02
C ARG A 642 -12.39 -9.08 8.40
N VAL A 643 -13.21 -9.55 9.32
CA VAL A 643 -12.83 -9.84 10.72
C VAL A 643 -13.00 -11.35 10.98
N SER A 644 -12.10 -11.93 11.77
CA SER A 644 -12.19 -13.32 12.25
C SER A 644 -13.40 -13.52 13.17
N ASP A 645 -13.73 -14.78 13.45
CA ASP A 645 -14.46 -15.11 14.67
C ASP A 645 -13.67 -14.61 15.90
N THR A 646 -14.37 -14.30 17.00
CA THR A 646 -13.73 -13.84 18.24
C THR A 646 -13.16 -15.02 19.02
N VAL A 647 -11.89 -14.94 19.40
CA VAL A 647 -11.23 -15.89 20.30
C VAL A 647 -11.15 -15.26 21.69
N SER A 648 -11.61 -15.97 22.73
CA SER A 648 -11.48 -15.54 24.11
C SER A 648 -10.33 -16.27 24.82
N LYS A 649 -9.59 -15.54 25.66
CA LYS A 649 -8.62 -16.09 26.62
C LYS A 649 -8.80 -15.44 27.99
N THR A 650 -8.89 -16.25 29.04
CA THR A 650 -8.85 -15.78 30.43
C THR A 650 -7.39 -15.60 30.87
N VAL A 651 -7.08 -14.48 31.50
CA VAL A 651 -5.76 -14.26 32.13
C VAL A 651 -5.64 -15.15 33.35
N GLN A 652 -4.56 -15.92 33.43
CA GLN A 652 -4.31 -16.92 34.47
C GLN A 652 -3.33 -16.40 35.53
N GLN A 653 -3.54 -16.81 36.78
CA GLN A 653 -2.50 -16.69 37.81
C GLN A 653 -1.62 -17.96 37.76
N PRO A 654 -0.28 -17.85 37.79
CA PRO A 654 0.59 -19.02 37.86
C PRO A 654 0.48 -19.69 39.24
N THR A 655 0.36 -21.01 39.26
CA THR A 655 0.20 -21.83 40.48
C THR A 655 1.39 -22.76 40.72
N VAL A 656 1.63 -23.13 41.99
CA VAL A 656 2.55 -24.20 42.39
C VAL A 656 1.72 -25.32 43.03
N GLU A 657 1.86 -26.55 42.52
CA GLU A 657 1.35 -27.74 43.20
C GLU A 657 2.46 -28.40 44.04
N LEU A 658 2.05 -28.96 45.18
CA LEU A 658 2.92 -29.67 46.12
C LEU A 658 2.30 -31.05 46.42
N GLU A 659 2.88 -32.12 45.88
CA GLU A 659 2.57 -33.48 46.34
C GLU A 659 3.37 -33.78 47.61
N VAL A 660 2.65 -34.10 48.70
CA VAL A 660 3.25 -34.52 49.97
C VAL A 660 2.59 -35.83 50.41
N SER A 661 3.41 -36.89 50.55
CA SER A 661 2.98 -38.16 51.13
C SER A 661 3.08 -38.12 52.66
N ASP A 662 2.13 -38.74 53.36
CA ASP A 662 2.14 -38.83 54.82
C ASP A 662 3.41 -39.54 55.34
N MET A 663 4.13 -38.89 56.26
CA MET A 663 5.33 -39.46 56.88
C MET A 663 4.99 -40.34 58.08
N ASN A 664 5.42 -41.60 58.05
CA ASN A 664 5.44 -42.45 59.24
C ASN A 664 6.83 -43.08 59.41
N PHE A 665 7.63 -42.50 60.31
CA PHE A 665 9.03 -42.88 60.55
C PHE A 665 9.21 -44.20 61.30
N GLY A 666 8.12 -44.84 61.74
CA GLY A 666 8.17 -46.10 62.49
C GLY A 666 8.69 -45.96 63.93
N GLN A 667 8.54 -47.03 64.71
CA GLN A 667 9.29 -47.24 65.95
C GLN A 667 10.35 -48.31 65.69
N HIS A 668 11.60 -48.02 66.07
CA HIS A 668 12.72 -48.94 65.96
C HIS A 668 13.35 -49.17 67.35
N GLU A 669 13.40 -50.43 67.79
CA GLU A 669 14.21 -50.80 68.97
C GLU A 669 15.69 -50.79 68.60
N ILE A 670 16.52 -50.24 69.50
CA ILE A 670 17.97 -50.19 69.32
C ILE A 670 18.56 -51.51 69.80
N VAL A 671 19.20 -52.24 68.89
CA VAL A 671 20.10 -53.37 69.19
C VAL A 671 21.51 -52.97 68.73
N ASP A 672 22.54 -53.47 69.39
CA ASP A 672 23.92 -52.92 69.43
C ASP A 672 24.77 -52.97 68.12
N GLU A 673 24.14 -53.07 66.94
CA GLU A 673 24.80 -52.96 65.62
C GLU A 673 24.53 -51.60 64.93
N ILE A 674 25.39 -51.26 63.97
CA ILE A 674 25.24 -50.05 63.14
C ILE A 674 24.03 -50.24 62.22
N ILE A 675 22.96 -49.50 62.45
CA ILE A 675 21.81 -49.45 61.54
C ILE A 675 22.14 -48.49 60.40
N GLU A 676 22.50 -49.03 59.22
CA GLU A 676 22.40 -48.29 57.97
C GLU A 676 20.93 -48.11 57.60
N ALA A 677 20.32 -47.03 58.10
CA ALA A 677 18.96 -46.65 57.72
C ALA A 677 18.97 -46.11 56.27
N THR A 678 18.62 -46.97 55.32
CA THR A 678 18.40 -46.55 53.92
C THR A 678 17.23 -45.57 53.87
N PRO A 679 17.41 -44.33 53.36
CA PRO A 679 16.30 -43.38 53.23
C PRO A 679 15.20 -43.95 52.32
N GLN A 680 13.93 -43.76 52.71
CA GLN A 680 12.84 -43.73 51.73
C GLN A 680 13.05 -42.50 50.81
N GLU A 681 12.53 -42.58 49.58
CA GLU A 681 12.91 -41.69 48.47
C GLU A 681 12.78 -40.19 48.79
N ASP A 682 13.72 -39.39 48.27
CA ASP A 682 13.75 -37.93 48.48
C ASP A 682 12.50 -37.23 47.91
N PHE A 683 12.01 -36.19 48.60
CA PHE A 683 10.90 -35.38 48.11
C PHE A 683 11.29 -34.63 46.83
N ARG A 684 10.54 -34.86 45.75
CA ARG A 684 10.68 -34.14 44.48
C ARG A 684 9.64 -33.03 44.39
N ILE A 685 10.04 -31.80 44.68
CA ILE A 685 9.22 -30.63 44.38
C ILE A 685 9.45 -30.24 42.92
N ARG A 686 8.38 -30.17 42.14
CA ARG A 686 8.41 -29.73 40.75
C ARG A 686 7.65 -28.42 40.62
N VAL A 687 8.36 -27.32 40.37
CA VAL A 687 7.72 -26.06 40.03
C VAL A 687 7.39 -26.10 38.54
N GLU A 688 6.10 -26.14 38.19
CA GLU A 688 5.70 -26.38 36.79
C GLU A 688 6.08 -25.23 35.86
N ARG A 689 5.88 -23.97 36.26
CA ARG A 689 6.34 -22.77 35.54
C ARG A 689 6.68 -21.61 36.49
N THR A 690 7.81 -20.95 36.24
CA THR A 690 8.19 -19.67 36.89
C THR A 690 8.24 -18.54 35.85
N PRO A 691 8.09 -17.27 36.23
CA PRO A 691 8.55 -16.15 35.41
C PRO A 691 10.03 -16.37 35.04
N ALA A 692 10.42 -16.11 33.80
CA ALA A 692 11.75 -16.49 33.30
C ALA A 692 12.90 -15.68 33.92
N GLU A 693 12.59 -14.53 34.53
CA GLU A 693 13.55 -13.45 34.86
C GLU A 693 13.89 -13.31 36.35
N ALA A 694 13.14 -13.94 37.26
CA ALA A 694 13.38 -13.86 38.70
C ALA A 694 13.56 -15.26 39.32
N PRO A 695 14.72 -15.58 39.93
CA PRO A 695 14.84 -16.79 40.72
C PRO A 695 14.05 -16.62 42.03
N PHE A 696 13.15 -17.56 42.32
CA PHE A 696 12.50 -17.62 43.63
C PHE A 696 13.52 -18.04 44.70
N LYS A 697 13.29 -17.61 45.93
CA LYS A 697 14.14 -17.88 47.08
C LYS A 697 13.52 -18.96 47.94
N VAL A 698 14.25 -20.05 48.16
CA VAL A 698 13.86 -21.07 49.14
C VAL A 698 14.67 -20.83 50.41
N THR A 699 13.97 -20.71 51.53
CA THR A 699 14.56 -20.69 52.87
C THR A 699 14.15 -21.94 53.63
N ALA A 700 15.10 -22.54 54.34
CA ALA A 700 14.84 -23.63 55.27
C ALA A 700 15.18 -23.17 56.68
N LYS A 701 14.25 -23.36 57.62
CA LYS A 701 14.45 -23.10 59.05
C LYS A 701 14.16 -24.38 59.83
N ALA A 702 15.18 -24.89 60.50
CA ALA A 702 15.02 -25.95 61.50
C ALA A 702 14.85 -25.33 62.90
N GLU A 703 13.93 -25.89 63.69
CA GLU A 703 13.76 -25.52 65.09
C GLU A 703 14.52 -26.55 65.97
N PRO A 704 15.51 -26.14 66.79
CA PRO A 704 16.44 -27.08 67.41
C PRO A 704 15.91 -27.89 68.61
N PHE A 705 16.66 -28.93 68.93
CA PHE A 705 16.79 -29.51 70.27
C PHE A 705 18.28 -29.67 70.60
N VAL A 706 18.61 -29.74 71.89
CA VAL A 706 19.99 -29.67 72.39
C VAL A 706 20.77 -30.98 72.17
N ALA A 707 21.96 -30.89 71.58
CA ALA A 707 23.00 -31.92 71.67
C ALA A 707 24.09 -31.53 72.69
N GLU A 708 24.65 -32.50 73.41
CA GLU A 708 25.39 -32.32 74.68
C GLU A 708 26.67 -31.44 74.61
N ASN A 709 27.14 -31.10 73.40
CA ASN A 709 28.32 -30.25 73.17
C ASN A 709 27.97 -28.79 72.77
N GLY A 710 26.70 -28.39 72.79
CA GLY A 710 26.28 -27.00 72.57
C GLY A 710 26.35 -26.50 71.12
N ILE A 711 26.29 -27.41 70.15
CA ILE A 711 26.26 -27.09 68.71
C ILE A 711 25.01 -27.73 68.09
N ASP A 712 23.97 -26.93 67.91
CA ASP A 712 22.73 -27.32 67.27
C ASP A 712 22.89 -27.22 65.73
N ARG A 713 23.04 -28.36 65.06
CA ARG A 713 23.39 -28.44 63.62
C ARG A 713 22.67 -29.59 62.91
N LEU A 714 22.04 -29.28 61.77
CA LEU A 714 21.53 -30.25 60.80
C LEU A 714 22.30 -30.15 59.49
N ASP A 715 22.80 -31.27 58.99
CA ASP A 715 23.60 -31.32 57.77
C ASP A 715 22.74 -31.59 56.53
N ASN A 716 23.06 -30.90 55.44
CA ASN A 716 22.54 -31.22 54.10
C ASN A 716 21.01 -31.21 53.98
N VAL A 717 20.33 -30.20 54.55
CA VAL A 717 18.85 -30.13 54.59
C VAL A 717 18.22 -29.72 53.25
N LEU A 718 18.93 -28.93 52.45
CA LEU A 718 18.45 -28.32 51.22
C LEU A 718 19.49 -28.49 50.11
N PHE A 719 19.07 -29.01 48.95
CA PHE A 719 19.90 -29.23 47.76
C PHE A 719 19.32 -28.51 46.54
N PHE A 720 20.18 -27.85 45.77
CA PHE A 720 19.83 -27.15 44.54
C PHE A 720 20.40 -27.90 43.33
N LYS A 721 19.62 -28.01 42.25
CA LYS A 721 20.01 -28.83 41.11
C LYS A 721 20.73 -28.02 40.03
N GLY A 722 22.01 -28.34 39.82
CA GLY A 722 22.77 -28.04 38.61
C GLY A 722 23.23 -29.34 37.93
N ASN A 723 24.01 -29.23 36.84
CA ASN A 723 24.48 -30.41 36.10
C ASN A 723 25.36 -31.39 36.92
N ASP A 724 25.92 -30.94 38.05
CA ASP A 724 26.48 -31.80 39.09
C ASP A 724 25.78 -31.54 40.43
N LEU A 725 25.29 -32.60 41.08
CA LEU A 725 24.60 -32.58 42.40
C LEU A 725 25.51 -32.23 43.60
N GLN A 726 26.64 -31.56 43.36
CA GLN A 726 27.76 -31.39 44.30
C GLN A 726 28.06 -29.90 44.62
N ARG A 727 27.13 -28.98 44.39
CA ARG A 727 27.28 -27.57 44.84
C ARG A 727 26.18 -27.14 45.81
N ALA A 728 26.63 -26.72 46.99
CA ALA A 728 25.87 -26.09 48.07
C ALA A 728 24.75 -26.94 48.71
N SER A 729 25.12 -28.08 49.32
CA SER A 729 24.33 -28.58 50.45
C SER A 729 24.50 -27.61 51.62
N GLN A 730 23.42 -26.94 52.03
CA GLN A 730 23.51 -25.97 53.14
C GLN A 730 23.30 -26.67 54.49
N THR A 731 24.30 -26.53 55.36
CA THR A 731 24.26 -26.93 56.77
C THR A 731 23.49 -25.87 57.54
N ILE A 732 22.46 -26.27 58.30
CA ILE A 732 21.64 -25.35 59.09
C ILE A 732 22.09 -25.42 60.55
N MET A 733 22.58 -24.30 61.09
CA MET A 733 22.81 -24.13 62.53
C MET A 733 21.58 -23.48 63.19
N SER A 734 21.40 -23.67 64.50
CA SER A 734 20.33 -22.99 65.26
C SER A 734 20.27 -21.49 64.96
N ASN A 735 19.07 -20.99 64.70
CA ASN A 735 18.78 -19.58 64.39
C ASN A 735 19.41 -19.04 63.09
N GLN A 736 19.83 -19.91 62.16
CA GLN A 736 20.17 -19.53 60.79
C GLN A 736 19.10 -19.99 59.80
N SER A 737 18.81 -19.17 58.78
CA SER A 737 17.89 -19.48 57.70
C SER A 737 18.61 -19.30 56.36
N PRO A 738 19.40 -20.30 55.93
CA PRO A 738 20.07 -20.24 54.64
C PRO A 738 19.06 -20.05 53.51
N THR A 739 19.39 -19.13 52.61
CA THR A 739 18.61 -18.80 51.41
C THR A 739 19.43 -19.23 50.20
N ALA A 740 18.79 -19.74 49.15
CA ALA A 740 19.37 -19.67 47.81
C ALA A 740 18.31 -19.52 46.73
N GLU A 741 18.81 -19.12 45.57
CA GLU A 741 18.08 -18.86 44.33
C GLU A 741 18.22 -20.07 43.40
N ALA A 742 17.11 -20.67 42.99
CA ALA A 742 17.11 -21.87 42.15
C ALA A 742 15.83 -21.99 41.30
N LYS A 743 15.88 -22.85 40.27
CA LYS A 743 14.69 -23.26 39.49
C LYS A 743 14.12 -24.60 39.96
N ASP A 744 15.00 -25.56 40.30
CA ASP A 744 14.68 -26.88 40.85
C ASP A 744 15.43 -27.09 42.19
N PHE A 745 14.77 -27.68 43.19
CA PHE A 745 15.40 -28.06 44.47
C PHE A 745 14.84 -29.37 45.02
N VAL A 746 15.62 -30.04 45.87
CA VAL A 746 15.28 -31.31 46.54
C VAL A 746 15.34 -31.13 48.05
N LEU A 747 14.34 -31.65 48.76
CA LEU A 747 14.28 -31.68 50.22
C LEU A 747 14.62 -33.08 50.71
N LYS A 748 15.68 -33.21 51.52
CA LYS A 748 16.10 -34.51 52.04
C LYS A 748 15.32 -34.88 53.31
N VAL A 749 14.74 -36.07 53.32
CA VAL A 749 13.82 -36.56 54.37
C VAL A 749 14.52 -36.79 55.73
N ASN A 750 15.84 -37.05 55.74
CA ASN A 750 16.62 -37.29 56.95
C ASN A 750 18.01 -36.61 56.89
N PRO A 751 18.19 -35.47 57.59
CA PRO A 751 19.46 -34.73 57.65
C PRO A 751 20.43 -35.17 58.77
N ILE A 752 20.07 -36.15 59.61
CA ILE A 752 20.85 -36.53 60.80
C ILE A 752 21.69 -37.78 60.51
N GLN A 753 22.77 -37.63 59.73
CA GLN A 753 23.60 -38.78 59.29
C GLN A 753 24.96 -38.95 60.00
N GLN A 754 25.39 -38.08 60.92
CA GLN A 754 26.75 -38.18 61.49
C GLN A 754 26.89 -38.21 63.03
N PHE A 755 25.92 -37.74 63.82
CA PHE A 755 26.04 -37.75 65.29
C PHE A 755 24.69 -38.03 65.98
N VAL A 756 24.38 -39.32 66.21
CA VAL A 756 23.30 -39.74 67.11
C VAL A 756 23.93 -40.47 68.29
N MET A 757 23.81 -39.91 69.50
CA MET A 757 24.19 -40.57 70.74
C MET A 757 23.25 -41.75 71.02
N ARG A 758 23.75 -42.84 71.62
CA ARG A 758 22.91 -44.00 71.96
C ARG A 758 21.81 -43.61 72.98
N ASN A 759 20.62 -44.17 72.79
CA ASN A 759 19.50 -44.20 73.74
C ASN A 759 18.83 -42.85 74.10
N GLN A 760 18.53 -42.01 73.11
CA GLN A 760 17.54 -40.93 73.26
C GLN A 760 16.58 -40.85 72.06
N THR A 761 15.34 -40.41 72.31
CA THR A 761 14.34 -40.11 71.28
C THR A 761 14.38 -38.62 70.96
N TYR A 762 14.34 -38.27 69.67
CA TYR A 762 14.42 -36.89 69.20
C TYR A 762 13.22 -36.52 68.32
N THR A 763 12.90 -35.23 68.27
CA THR A 763 11.84 -34.70 67.40
C THR A 763 12.24 -33.28 67.00
N SER A 764 12.22 -32.96 65.71
CA SER A 764 12.48 -31.61 65.19
C SER A 764 11.41 -31.24 64.18
N LYS A 765 11.15 -29.93 64.06
CA LYS A 765 10.30 -29.35 63.03
C LYS A 765 11.19 -28.58 62.06
N ILE A 766 11.10 -28.91 60.78
CA ILE A 766 11.69 -28.13 59.70
C ILE A 766 10.54 -27.41 58.99
N THR A 767 10.72 -26.11 58.76
CA THR A 767 9.78 -25.27 58.01
C THR A 767 10.52 -24.73 56.79
N TRP A 768 9.94 -24.92 55.61
CA TRP A 768 10.43 -24.36 54.36
C TRP A 768 9.51 -23.24 53.91
N THR A 769 10.07 -22.13 53.46
CA THR A 769 9.33 -20.98 52.93
C THR A 769 9.89 -20.63 51.56
N ILE A 770 9.02 -20.55 50.56
CA ILE A 770 9.33 -20.07 49.21
C ILE A 770 8.91 -18.61 49.15
N THR A 771 9.82 -17.72 48.77
CA THR A 771 9.53 -16.28 48.57
C THR A 771 9.90 -15.84 47.15
N ASN A 772 9.17 -14.87 46.61
CA ASN A 772 9.13 -14.50 45.18
C ASN A 772 8.80 -15.69 44.25
N GLY A 773 8.04 -16.68 44.75
CA GLY A 773 7.53 -17.80 43.95
C GLY A 773 6.14 -17.51 43.35
N PRO A 774 5.60 -18.39 42.49
CA PRO A 774 4.23 -18.25 42.02
C PRO A 774 3.25 -18.44 43.18
N GLY A 775 2.52 -17.38 43.55
CA GLY A 775 1.47 -17.41 44.57
C GLY A 775 1.85 -16.97 46.00
N GLU A 776 2.86 -16.10 46.16
CA GLU A 776 2.98 -15.26 47.39
C GLU A 776 1.93 -14.15 47.46
#